data_AF-Q8L831-F1
#
_entry.id   AF-Q8L831-F1
#
_cell.length_a   1.000
_cell.length_b   1.000
_cell.length_c   1.000
_cell.angle_alpha   90.00
_cell.angle_beta   90.00
_cell.angle_gamma   90.00
#
_symmetry.space_group_name_H-M   'P 1'
#
loop_
_entity.id
_entity.type
_entity.pdbx_description
1 polymer ?
#
loop_
_entity_poly.entity_id
_entity_poly.type
_entity_poly.pdbx_seq_one_letter_code
_entity_poly.pdbx_strand_id
1 'polypeptide(L)'
;MAEEHFDVLTKSGEKTGVSKPRGEVHRDGDYHRAVHVWIFVETTQQLLLQLRSDDKDSWPGQWDISSAGHISAGDTSLLSAQRELEEELGVKLPKDAFEKIFVFLQECVTNDGKFINNEFNDVYLVTILHPIPLEAFTLQKEEVSAVKYVPYEEYRNFLSKEDPAYVPYDVNGEYGKLFDIIRQRCQVNTEARSLSLQKQLQRYSPVTLEAKLTELSEADQKALGLIVKAAKIMDDIFYEQVWNSNPALRDWLKDHANASKLDKLKWDYFTINKSPWSSLDENEAFLSTADSAVKLLPGATKAIAGWKGLEYRAAFPVTKPPGANFYPPDMDKMEFTLWLNGLTEEQKHAATGFFSVIKRRSEANLDASDHLASSTKKLPDSNSDLYSIPYSEIYRPFLKKASEFLQKAGDLVSSPSLKKLLHSKAEAFLSNEYYESDIAWMDLDSKLDITIGPYETYEDEIFGYKATFETFIGIRDDKATADLKLFGDNLKLLEDNLPLESVYKSTDVSAAPIRVIQLIYNSGDVKGPQTVAYNLPNDEKIVKDRGTSMVMLKNVQEAKFEHILKPIAEITISKEQRGLVDFDSFFTHTICHECCHGIGPHTITLPGGQTSTVRKELQEVHSAMEEAKADIVGLWALKFLITKGLLSKSMVESMYVSFLAGCFRSIRFGLTEAHGKGQALQFNYLYEKGAFVFHEDSTFSVDFAKIEGAVESLSHEILTIQGKGDKNAATLLLNKYCTITGPLKTALENLERVKVPVDISPTFPLAEALMN
;
A
#
# COMPACT_ATOMS: atom_id res chain seq x y z
N MET A 1 -40.41 24.38 -1.27
CA MET A 1 -39.22 23.52 -1.24
C MET A 1 -38.11 24.31 -0.56
N ALA A 2 -37.26 23.66 0.24
CA ALA A 2 -36.06 24.32 0.73
C ALA A 2 -35.21 24.75 -0.46
N GLU A 3 -34.58 25.92 -0.39
CA GLU A 3 -33.71 26.41 -1.45
C GLU A 3 -32.42 25.59 -1.47
N GLU A 4 -32.15 24.90 -2.57
CA GLU A 4 -30.95 24.08 -2.75
C GLU A 4 -29.69 24.94 -2.73
N HIS A 5 -28.69 24.53 -1.95
CA HIS A 5 -27.40 25.20 -1.84
C HIS A 5 -26.31 24.31 -2.39
N PHE A 6 -25.29 24.90 -3.01
CA PHE A 6 -24.09 24.20 -3.49
C PHE A 6 -22.85 24.74 -2.82
N ASP A 7 -21.86 23.86 -2.62
CA ASP A 7 -20.52 24.26 -2.22
C ASP A 7 -19.79 24.95 -3.39
N VAL A 8 -19.28 26.14 -3.13
CA VAL A 8 -18.46 26.91 -4.08
C VAL A 8 -17.06 26.33 -4.10
N LEU A 9 -16.57 26.07 -5.31
CA LEU A 9 -15.26 25.54 -5.59
C LEU A 9 -14.32 26.60 -6.17
N THR A 10 -13.03 26.34 -6.05
CA THR A 10 -12.01 27.03 -6.85
C THR A 10 -12.08 26.54 -8.30
N LYS A 11 -11.39 27.25 -9.19
CA LYS A 11 -11.19 26.81 -10.58
C LYS A 11 -10.41 25.48 -10.71
N SER A 12 -9.69 25.06 -9.67
CA SER A 12 -9.04 23.74 -9.60
C SER A 12 -9.96 22.63 -9.04
N GLY A 13 -11.19 22.97 -8.65
CA GLY A 13 -12.16 22.02 -8.11
C GLY A 13 -12.07 21.79 -6.60
N GLU A 14 -11.30 22.61 -5.88
CA GLU A 14 -11.14 22.50 -4.42
C GLU A 14 -12.25 23.25 -3.68
N LYS A 15 -12.72 22.72 -2.54
CA LYS A 15 -13.74 23.38 -1.73
C LYS A 15 -13.22 24.70 -1.16
N THR A 16 -14.00 25.78 -1.29
CA THR A 16 -13.67 27.09 -0.69
C THR A 16 -14.15 27.23 0.76
N GLY A 17 -15.04 26.35 1.21
CA GLY A 17 -15.73 26.45 2.49
C GLY A 17 -16.94 27.40 2.48
N VAL A 18 -17.30 27.96 1.32
CA VAL A 18 -18.50 28.78 1.12
C VAL A 18 -19.55 27.96 0.39
N SER A 19 -20.82 28.08 0.80
CA SER A 19 -21.96 27.51 0.06
C SER A 19 -22.96 28.62 -0.30
N LYS A 20 -23.59 28.52 -1.47
CA LYS A 20 -24.54 29.52 -1.99
C LYS A 20 -25.81 28.85 -2.54
N PRO A 21 -26.95 29.54 -2.58
CA PRO A 21 -28.12 29.06 -3.31
C PRO A 21 -27.80 28.79 -4.77
N ARG A 22 -28.37 27.73 -5.34
CA ARG A 22 -28.19 27.33 -6.76
C ARG A 22 -28.31 28.50 -7.74
N GLY A 23 -29.34 29.33 -7.56
CA GLY A 23 -29.58 30.48 -8.44
C GLY A 23 -28.46 31.53 -8.41
N GLU A 24 -27.78 31.69 -7.26
CA GLU A 24 -26.64 32.60 -7.12
C GLU A 24 -25.38 32.03 -7.76
N VAL A 25 -25.14 30.73 -7.59
CA VAL A 25 -23.99 30.02 -8.17
C VAL A 25 -23.97 30.19 -9.69
N HIS A 26 -25.10 29.92 -10.36
CA HIS A 26 -25.17 30.05 -11.82
C HIS A 26 -25.23 31.50 -12.32
N ARG A 27 -25.71 32.45 -11.50
CA ARG A 27 -25.68 33.88 -11.81
C ARG A 27 -24.26 34.43 -11.75
N ASP A 28 -23.51 34.05 -10.71
CA ASP A 28 -22.17 34.55 -10.44
C ASP A 28 -21.10 33.77 -11.24
N GLY A 29 -21.45 32.60 -11.78
CA GLY A 29 -20.53 31.70 -12.48
C GLY A 29 -19.55 30.99 -11.54
N ASP A 30 -19.98 30.73 -10.31
CA ASP A 30 -19.17 30.01 -9.33
C ASP A 30 -18.97 28.56 -9.77
N TYR A 31 -17.75 28.06 -9.58
CA TYR A 31 -17.46 26.65 -9.79
C TYR A 31 -18.22 25.81 -8.75
N HIS A 32 -18.87 24.74 -9.18
CA HIS A 32 -19.62 23.83 -8.31
C HIS A 32 -19.50 22.39 -8.84
N ARG A 33 -20.17 21.41 -8.21
CA ARG A 33 -20.03 19.99 -8.53
C ARG A 33 -21.36 19.30 -8.77
N ALA A 34 -21.35 18.37 -9.72
CA ALA A 34 -22.43 17.46 -10.02
C ALA A 34 -21.90 16.04 -10.20
N VAL A 35 -22.82 15.09 -10.27
CA VAL A 35 -22.55 13.67 -10.48
C VAL A 35 -23.17 13.20 -11.78
N HIS A 36 -22.43 12.39 -12.52
CA HIS A 36 -22.91 11.67 -13.68
C HIS A 36 -22.86 10.17 -13.38
N VAL A 37 -23.99 9.49 -13.47
CA VAL A 37 -24.06 8.03 -13.27
C VAL A 37 -24.37 7.36 -14.59
N TRP A 38 -23.46 6.51 -15.05
CA TRP A 38 -23.64 5.65 -16.20
C TRP A 38 -23.92 4.23 -15.78
N ILE A 39 -25.04 3.65 -16.24
CA ILE A 39 -25.28 2.21 -16.18
C ILE A 39 -24.86 1.59 -17.51
N PHE A 40 -23.83 0.73 -17.44
CA PHE A 40 -23.34 -0.06 -18.56
C PHE A 40 -23.71 -1.53 -18.38
N VAL A 41 -24.28 -2.12 -19.44
CA VAL A 41 -24.64 -3.54 -19.49
C VAL A 41 -23.53 -4.33 -20.18
N GLU A 42 -22.84 -5.17 -19.42
CA GLU A 42 -21.69 -5.95 -19.88
C GLU A 42 -22.05 -6.92 -21.01
N THR A 43 -23.15 -7.67 -20.89
CA THR A 43 -23.50 -8.72 -21.87
C THR A 43 -23.99 -8.19 -23.22
N THR A 44 -24.64 -7.02 -23.24
CA THR A 44 -25.13 -6.40 -24.48
C THR A 44 -24.24 -5.26 -24.97
N GLN A 45 -23.26 -4.82 -24.16
CA GLN A 45 -22.41 -3.66 -24.40
C GLN A 45 -23.21 -2.37 -24.66
N GLN A 46 -24.28 -2.18 -23.89
CA GLN A 46 -25.18 -1.04 -24.02
C GLN A 46 -25.08 -0.11 -22.81
N LEU A 47 -25.26 1.18 -23.06
CA LEU A 47 -25.51 2.18 -22.02
C LEU A 47 -27.02 2.34 -21.83
N LEU A 48 -27.45 2.50 -20.58
CA LEU A 48 -28.79 2.99 -20.28
C LEU A 48 -28.82 4.51 -20.46
N LEU A 49 -29.73 5.01 -21.27
CA LEU A 49 -29.96 6.44 -21.44
C LEU A 49 -31.35 6.79 -20.92
N GLN A 50 -31.47 7.97 -20.34
CA GLN A 50 -32.76 8.54 -19.95
C GLN A 50 -33.24 9.57 -20.98
N LEU A 51 -34.54 9.70 -21.16
CA LEU A 51 -35.15 10.79 -21.94
C LEU A 51 -35.58 11.88 -20.96
N ARG A 52 -34.95 13.05 -21.05
CA ARG A 52 -35.31 14.20 -20.22
C ARG A 52 -36.77 14.59 -20.46
N SER A 53 -37.48 14.96 -19.39
CA SER A 53 -38.84 15.47 -19.49
C SER A 53 -38.91 16.73 -20.36
N ASP A 54 -40.08 16.99 -20.95
CA ASP A 54 -40.30 18.21 -21.73
C ASP A 54 -40.32 19.48 -20.84
N ASP A 55 -40.44 19.29 -19.53
CA ASP A 55 -40.53 20.35 -18.51
C ASP A 55 -39.16 20.77 -17.94
N LYS A 56 -38.06 20.10 -18.31
CA LYS A 56 -36.70 20.48 -17.86
C LYS A 56 -36.28 21.83 -18.46
N ASP A 57 -35.66 22.68 -17.63
CA ASP A 57 -35.13 24.00 -18.03
C ASP A 57 -34.04 23.93 -19.13
N SER A 58 -33.34 22.80 -19.23
CA SER A 58 -32.26 22.58 -20.19
C SER A 58 -32.41 21.24 -20.91
N TRP A 59 -32.17 21.26 -22.22
CA TRP A 59 -32.25 20.11 -23.15
C TRP A 59 -33.53 19.26 -23.01
N PRO A 60 -34.74 19.86 -22.99
CA PRO A 60 -35.99 19.10 -22.86
C PRO A 60 -36.18 18.12 -24.02
N GLY A 61 -36.70 16.93 -23.74
CA GLY A 61 -36.99 15.91 -24.74
C GLY A 61 -35.76 15.29 -25.43
N GLN A 62 -34.56 15.49 -24.89
CA GLN A 62 -33.32 14.88 -25.39
C GLN A 62 -32.89 13.68 -24.55
N TRP A 63 -32.23 12.72 -25.20
CA TRP A 63 -31.63 11.56 -24.56
C TRP A 63 -30.30 11.92 -23.89
N ASP A 64 -30.14 11.48 -22.65
CA ASP A 64 -29.09 11.90 -21.72
C ASP A 64 -28.49 10.70 -20.97
N ILE A 65 -27.53 10.99 -20.09
CA ILE A 65 -26.87 10.10 -19.13
C ILE A 65 -27.90 9.29 -18.32
N SER A 66 -27.53 8.11 -17.79
CA SER A 66 -28.49 7.27 -17.05
C SER A 66 -29.14 8.00 -15.88
N SER A 67 -28.34 8.74 -15.10
CA SER A 67 -28.82 9.67 -14.09
C SER A 67 -27.77 10.75 -13.83
N ALA A 68 -28.20 11.98 -13.52
CA ALA A 68 -27.29 13.08 -13.20
C ALA A 68 -27.97 14.13 -12.32
N GLY A 69 -27.19 14.75 -11.42
CA GLY A 69 -27.70 15.83 -10.57
C GLY A 69 -26.60 16.56 -9.82
N HIS A 70 -26.95 17.71 -9.23
CA HIS A 70 -26.00 18.52 -8.49
C HIS A 70 -25.70 17.89 -7.12
N ILE A 71 -24.51 18.16 -6.60
CA ILE A 71 -24.18 17.79 -5.22
C ILE A 71 -24.63 18.94 -4.31
N SER A 72 -25.61 18.64 -3.45
CA SER A 72 -26.05 19.57 -2.41
C SER A 72 -24.89 19.89 -1.45
N ALA A 73 -24.88 21.11 -0.92
CA ALA A 73 -23.84 21.57 -0.01
C ALA A 73 -23.69 20.61 1.20
N GLY A 74 -22.47 20.15 1.44
CA GLY A 74 -22.16 19.17 2.49
C GLY A 74 -22.39 17.70 2.12
N ASP A 75 -23.07 17.38 1.01
CA ASP A 75 -23.21 16.00 0.56
C ASP A 75 -21.91 15.49 -0.08
N THR A 76 -21.72 14.17 -0.01
CA THR A 76 -20.64 13.50 -0.73
C THR A 76 -21.03 13.24 -2.18
N SER A 77 -20.03 13.13 -3.04
CA SER A 77 -20.26 12.80 -4.45
C SER A 77 -20.95 11.45 -4.62
N LEU A 78 -20.52 10.43 -3.89
CA LEU A 78 -21.12 9.11 -3.98
C LEU A 78 -22.56 9.07 -3.44
N LEU A 79 -22.85 9.78 -2.33
CA LEU A 79 -24.20 9.85 -1.78
C LEU A 79 -25.16 10.50 -2.77
N SER A 80 -24.75 11.61 -3.39
CA SER A 80 -25.51 12.25 -4.47
C SER A 80 -25.73 11.30 -5.65
N ALA A 81 -24.69 10.59 -6.10
CA ALA A 81 -24.82 9.62 -7.20
C ALA A 81 -25.84 8.51 -6.89
N GLN A 82 -25.88 8.02 -5.64
CA GLN A 82 -26.87 7.04 -5.20
C GLN A 82 -28.28 7.64 -5.13
N ARG A 83 -28.40 8.85 -4.57
CA ARG A 83 -29.69 9.56 -4.40
C ARG A 83 -30.31 9.87 -5.76
N GLU A 84 -29.58 10.53 -6.66
CA GLU A 84 -30.08 10.89 -7.99
C GLU A 84 -30.52 9.64 -8.77
N LEU A 85 -29.75 8.55 -8.70
CA LEU A 85 -30.11 7.30 -9.35
C LEU A 85 -31.39 6.67 -8.76
N GLU A 86 -31.58 6.75 -7.44
CA GLU A 86 -32.79 6.27 -6.77
C GLU A 86 -34.00 7.17 -7.09
N GLU A 87 -33.82 8.50 -7.11
CA GLU A 87 -34.88 9.48 -7.38
C GLU A 87 -35.34 9.46 -8.85
N GLU A 88 -34.42 9.57 -9.81
CA GLU A 88 -34.75 9.67 -11.23
C GLU A 88 -35.24 8.32 -11.80
N LEU A 89 -34.61 7.21 -11.42
CA LEU A 89 -34.83 5.89 -12.03
C LEU A 89 -35.46 4.84 -11.11
N GLY A 90 -35.51 5.07 -9.79
CA GLY A 90 -35.96 4.07 -8.83
C GLY A 90 -34.97 2.92 -8.66
N VAL A 91 -33.67 3.16 -8.89
CA VAL A 91 -32.62 2.14 -8.82
C VAL A 91 -31.74 2.38 -7.59
N LYS A 92 -31.82 1.49 -6.62
CA LYS A 92 -31.06 1.54 -5.37
C LYS A 92 -29.88 0.57 -5.41
N LEU A 93 -28.67 1.11 -5.29
CA LEU A 93 -27.44 0.34 -5.34
C LEU A 93 -26.52 0.64 -4.14
N PRO A 94 -25.75 -0.34 -3.66
CA PRO A 94 -24.73 -0.14 -2.63
C PRO A 94 -23.53 0.63 -3.17
N LYS A 95 -22.69 1.17 -2.26
CA LYS A 95 -21.51 1.98 -2.64
C LYS A 95 -20.53 1.26 -3.55
N ASP A 96 -20.37 -0.04 -3.38
CA ASP A 96 -19.48 -0.84 -4.20
C ASP A 96 -20.02 -1.13 -5.60
N ALA A 97 -21.21 -0.66 -5.97
CA ALA A 97 -21.66 -0.71 -7.36
C ALA A 97 -21.11 0.44 -8.22
N PHE A 98 -20.61 1.50 -7.57
CA PHE A 98 -20.23 2.75 -8.23
C PHE A 98 -18.71 2.86 -8.36
N GLU A 99 -18.23 2.89 -9.60
CA GLU A 99 -16.83 3.18 -9.88
C GLU A 99 -16.66 4.63 -10.32
N LYS A 100 -15.97 5.46 -9.53
CA LYS A 100 -15.59 6.80 -9.99
C LYS A 100 -14.48 6.67 -11.03
N ILE A 101 -14.77 7.00 -12.29
CA ILE A 101 -13.86 6.75 -13.41
C ILE A 101 -13.05 7.97 -13.82
N PHE A 102 -13.61 9.18 -13.76
CA PHE A 102 -12.89 10.43 -13.97
C PHE A 102 -13.73 11.62 -13.48
N VAL A 103 -13.12 12.81 -13.50
CA VAL A 103 -13.79 14.10 -13.30
C VAL A 103 -13.52 14.95 -14.52
N PHE A 104 -14.53 15.67 -15.01
CA PHE A 104 -14.32 16.66 -16.06
C PHE A 104 -15.03 17.97 -15.72
N LEU A 105 -14.50 19.08 -16.22
CA LEU A 105 -15.10 20.39 -16.07
C LEU A 105 -15.94 20.70 -17.32
N GLN A 106 -17.22 21.04 -17.12
CA GLN A 106 -18.10 21.54 -18.15
C GLN A 106 -18.33 23.05 -17.92
N GLU A 107 -17.85 23.87 -18.84
CA GLU A 107 -18.08 25.32 -18.84
C GLU A 107 -19.05 25.64 -19.99
N CYS A 108 -20.25 26.13 -19.66
CA CYS A 108 -21.21 26.58 -20.66
C CYS A 108 -21.98 27.82 -20.22
N VAL A 109 -22.40 28.63 -21.20
CA VAL A 109 -23.18 29.84 -20.96
C VAL A 109 -24.45 29.75 -21.77
N THR A 110 -25.60 29.78 -21.11
CA THR A 110 -26.93 29.71 -21.72
C THR A 110 -27.78 30.93 -21.32
N ASN A 111 -29.01 31.02 -21.82
CA ASN A 111 -29.99 32.07 -21.50
C ASN A 111 -29.43 33.50 -21.66
N ASP A 112 -28.82 33.79 -22.81
CA ASP A 112 -28.24 35.10 -23.15
C ASP A 112 -27.22 35.61 -22.12
N GLY A 113 -26.45 34.71 -21.49
CA GLY A 113 -25.42 35.07 -20.51
C GLY A 113 -25.90 35.15 -19.07
N LYS A 114 -27.18 34.84 -18.79
CA LYS A 114 -27.74 34.88 -17.42
C LYS A 114 -27.53 33.60 -16.63
N PHE A 115 -27.14 32.52 -17.32
CA PHE A 115 -26.87 31.23 -16.69
C PHE A 115 -25.46 30.78 -17.10
N ILE A 116 -24.54 30.84 -16.16
CA ILE A 116 -23.13 30.44 -16.32
C ILE A 116 -22.96 29.13 -15.56
N ASN A 117 -22.75 28.03 -16.29
CA ASN A 117 -22.50 26.73 -15.70
C ASN A 117 -21.01 26.42 -15.74
N ASN A 118 -20.37 26.43 -14.58
CA ASN A 118 -18.98 26.03 -14.41
C ASN A 118 -18.95 24.81 -13.47
N GLU A 119 -19.15 23.63 -14.04
CA GLU A 119 -19.53 22.44 -13.26
C GLU A 119 -18.48 21.34 -13.39
N PHE A 120 -17.92 20.91 -12.25
CA PHE A 120 -17.12 19.70 -12.18
C PHE A 120 -18.04 18.48 -12.06
N ASN A 121 -17.97 17.59 -13.03
CA ASN A 121 -18.78 16.39 -13.11
C ASN A 121 -17.97 15.18 -12.67
N ASP A 122 -18.35 14.61 -11.52
CA ASP A 122 -17.83 13.34 -11.04
C ASP A 122 -18.54 12.19 -11.77
N VAL A 123 -17.81 11.49 -12.63
CA VAL A 123 -18.40 10.44 -13.47
C VAL A 123 -18.24 9.09 -12.80
N TYR A 124 -19.38 8.47 -12.49
CA TYR A 124 -19.51 7.12 -11.97
C TYR A 124 -19.99 6.16 -13.05
N LEU A 125 -19.40 4.96 -13.06
CA LEU A 125 -19.80 3.85 -13.91
C LEU A 125 -20.29 2.69 -13.03
N VAL A 126 -21.54 2.31 -13.23
CA VAL A 126 -22.16 1.10 -12.68
C VAL A 126 -22.16 0.05 -13.77
N THR A 127 -21.46 -1.05 -13.54
CA THR A 127 -21.41 -2.18 -14.49
C THR A 127 -22.37 -3.28 -14.06
N ILE A 128 -23.44 -3.50 -14.83
CA ILE A 128 -24.40 -4.59 -14.63
C ILE A 128 -24.22 -5.67 -15.68
N LEU A 129 -24.59 -6.91 -15.37
CA LEU A 129 -24.41 -8.03 -16.30
C LEU A 129 -25.48 -8.00 -17.39
N HIS A 130 -26.74 -7.86 -16.99
CA HIS A 130 -27.90 -7.96 -17.87
C HIS A 130 -28.76 -6.70 -17.79
N PRO A 131 -29.51 -6.35 -18.86
CA PRO A 131 -30.43 -5.22 -18.82
C PRO A 131 -31.46 -5.35 -17.70
N ILE A 132 -31.75 -4.25 -17.02
CA ILE A 132 -32.88 -4.12 -16.10
C ILE A 132 -34.16 -4.12 -16.97
N PRO A 133 -35.17 -4.94 -16.66
CA PRO A 133 -36.46 -4.88 -17.36
C PRO A 133 -37.04 -3.46 -17.29
N LEU A 134 -37.55 -2.93 -18.40
CA LEU A 134 -38.01 -1.53 -18.48
C LEU A 134 -39.15 -1.25 -17.47
N GLU A 135 -39.97 -2.26 -17.18
CA GLU A 135 -41.05 -2.22 -16.21
C GLU A 135 -40.60 -2.19 -14.74
N ALA A 136 -39.33 -2.48 -14.46
CA ALA A 136 -38.75 -2.49 -13.11
C ALA A 136 -38.35 -1.09 -12.62
N PHE A 137 -38.13 -0.14 -13.54
CA PHE A 137 -37.82 1.25 -13.21
C PHE A 137 -39.03 1.97 -12.62
N THR A 138 -38.78 2.89 -11.71
CA THR A 138 -39.78 3.84 -11.20
C THR A 138 -39.31 5.23 -11.56
N LEU A 139 -39.75 5.72 -12.72
CA LEU A 139 -39.29 7.00 -13.26
C LEU A 139 -39.99 8.19 -12.57
N GLN A 140 -39.21 9.18 -12.17
CA GLN A 140 -39.72 10.47 -11.72
C GLN A 140 -40.17 11.29 -12.94
N LYS A 141 -41.48 11.40 -13.15
CA LYS A 141 -42.07 11.92 -14.39
C LYS A 141 -41.71 13.39 -14.68
N GLU A 142 -41.45 14.16 -13.62
CA GLU A 142 -41.04 15.55 -13.71
C GLU A 142 -39.64 15.69 -14.33
N GLU A 143 -38.83 14.64 -14.31
CA GLU A 143 -37.43 14.67 -14.74
C GLU A 143 -37.16 13.73 -15.93
N VAL A 144 -37.81 12.56 -15.94
CA VAL A 144 -37.55 11.45 -16.85
C VAL A 144 -38.83 10.93 -17.49
N SER A 145 -38.89 11.00 -18.82
CA SER A 145 -40.03 10.52 -19.62
C SER A 145 -39.93 9.04 -19.98
N ALA A 146 -38.72 8.53 -20.21
CA ALA A 146 -38.46 7.16 -20.65
C ALA A 146 -37.01 6.77 -20.43
N VAL A 147 -36.70 5.47 -20.53
CA VAL A 147 -35.33 4.96 -20.58
C VAL A 147 -35.15 3.98 -21.73
N LYS A 148 -33.94 3.87 -22.27
CA LYS A 148 -33.60 2.90 -23.33
C LYS A 148 -32.16 2.43 -23.22
N TYR A 149 -31.86 1.27 -23.81
CA TYR A 149 -30.50 0.77 -23.96
C TYR A 149 -29.97 1.04 -25.37
N VAL A 150 -28.77 1.64 -25.46
CA VAL A 150 -28.10 1.95 -26.73
C VAL A 150 -26.69 1.37 -26.71
N PRO A 151 -26.24 0.65 -27.76
CA PRO A 151 -24.84 0.24 -27.88
C PRO A 151 -23.89 1.43 -27.69
N TYR A 152 -22.85 1.29 -26.85
CA TYR A 152 -22.04 2.43 -26.44
C TYR A 152 -21.34 3.14 -27.62
N GLU A 153 -20.89 2.40 -28.64
CA GLU A 153 -20.31 2.97 -29.87
C GLU A 153 -21.36 3.69 -30.73
N GLU A 154 -22.62 3.24 -30.71
CA GLU A 154 -23.70 3.91 -31.42
C GLU A 154 -24.04 5.25 -30.75
N TYR A 155 -24.09 5.28 -29.41
CA TYR A 155 -24.23 6.51 -28.66
C TYR A 155 -23.07 7.49 -28.92
N ARG A 156 -21.82 7.00 -28.90
CA ARG A 156 -20.65 7.80 -29.30
C ARG A 156 -20.83 8.42 -30.68
N ASN A 157 -21.35 7.65 -31.65
CA ASN A 157 -21.60 8.10 -33.01
C ASN A 157 -22.69 9.18 -33.08
N PHE A 158 -23.78 9.06 -32.30
CA PHE A 158 -24.82 10.09 -32.23
C PHE A 158 -24.24 11.43 -31.75
N LEU A 159 -23.46 11.40 -30.68
CA LEU A 159 -22.80 12.60 -30.17
C LEU A 159 -21.80 13.18 -31.17
N SER A 160 -20.98 12.34 -31.83
CA SER A 160 -20.01 12.82 -32.82
C SER A 160 -20.65 13.48 -34.04
N LYS A 161 -21.93 13.18 -34.30
CA LYS A 161 -22.73 13.77 -35.39
C LYS A 161 -23.60 14.92 -34.93
N GLU A 162 -23.52 15.30 -33.64
CA GLU A 162 -24.38 16.30 -33.02
C GLU A 162 -25.88 16.02 -33.27
N ASP A 163 -26.28 14.74 -33.13
CA ASP A 163 -27.67 14.34 -33.32
C ASP A 163 -28.59 15.11 -32.35
N PRO A 164 -29.58 15.89 -32.84
CA PRO A 164 -30.39 16.78 -32.01
C PRO A 164 -31.30 16.04 -31.02
N ALA A 165 -31.44 14.72 -31.15
CA ALA A 165 -32.17 13.91 -30.18
C ALA A 165 -31.38 13.63 -28.89
N TYR A 166 -30.09 14.01 -28.81
CA TYR A 166 -29.20 13.71 -27.68
C TYR A 166 -28.58 14.98 -27.11
N VAL A 167 -28.35 15.00 -25.79
CA VAL A 167 -27.65 16.10 -25.11
C VAL A 167 -26.23 16.23 -25.69
N PRO A 168 -25.82 17.43 -26.13
CA PRO A 168 -24.57 17.61 -26.88
C PRO A 168 -23.34 17.62 -25.96
N TYR A 169 -22.82 16.44 -25.65
CA TYR A 169 -21.53 16.28 -24.96
C TYR A 169 -20.36 16.18 -25.96
N ASP A 170 -19.24 16.82 -25.63
CA ASP A 170 -18.03 16.79 -26.45
C ASP A 170 -17.28 15.45 -26.31
N VAL A 171 -17.52 14.55 -27.27
CA VAL A 171 -16.84 13.23 -27.35
C VAL A 171 -15.35 13.29 -27.66
N ASN A 172 -14.84 14.42 -28.14
CA ASN A 172 -13.42 14.62 -28.40
C ASN A 172 -12.70 15.25 -27.20
N GLY A 173 -13.45 15.79 -26.25
CA GLY A 173 -12.95 16.29 -24.98
C GLY A 173 -12.88 15.21 -23.90
N GLU A 174 -12.81 15.65 -22.64
CA GLU A 174 -12.65 14.79 -21.47
C GLU A 174 -13.79 13.76 -21.30
N TYR A 175 -15.01 14.09 -21.75
CA TYR A 175 -16.15 13.18 -21.75
C TYR A 175 -15.91 11.91 -22.58
N GLY A 176 -15.06 12.00 -23.62
CA GLY A 176 -14.65 10.89 -24.47
C GLY A 176 -14.03 9.72 -23.69
N LYS A 177 -13.42 9.99 -22.53
CA LYS A 177 -12.80 8.99 -21.65
C LYS A 177 -13.74 7.86 -21.24
N LEU A 178 -15.04 8.14 -21.10
CA LEU A 178 -16.07 7.13 -20.81
C LEU A 178 -16.02 5.99 -21.83
N PHE A 179 -16.01 6.34 -23.11
CA PHE A 179 -16.03 5.37 -24.20
C PHE A 179 -14.73 4.59 -24.29
N ASP A 180 -13.59 5.24 -24.01
CA ASP A 180 -12.29 4.57 -23.99
C ASP A 180 -12.20 3.55 -22.86
N ILE A 181 -12.70 3.89 -21.67
CA ILE A 181 -12.75 3.00 -20.51
C ILE A 181 -13.66 1.79 -20.80
N ILE A 182 -14.87 2.01 -21.34
CA ILE A 182 -15.78 0.91 -21.70
C ILE A 182 -15.14 0.03 -22.79
N ARG A 183 -14.55 0.64 -23.82
CA ARG A 183 -13.89 -0.10 -24.91
C ARG A 183 -12.76 -0.97 -24.39
N GLN A 184 -11.93 -0.47 -23.48
CA GLN A 184 -10.86 -1.24 -22.83
C GLN A 184 -11.41 -2.46 -22.06
N ARG A 185 -12.60 -2.34 -21.45
CA ARG A 185 -13.28 -3.46 -20.77
C ARG A 185 -13.88 -4.48 -21.73
N CYS A 186 -14.42 -4.03 -22.86
CA CYS A 186 -15.05 -4.91 -23.86
C CYS A 186 -14.04 -5.62 -24.76
N GLN A 187 -12.96 -4.94 -25.16
CA GLN A 187 -11.96 -5.46 -26.10
C GLN A 187 -10.82 -6.19 -25.38
N VAL A 188 -11.17 -7.23 -24.62
CA VAL A 188 -10.20 -8.00 -23.84
C VAL A 188 -9.34 -8.86 -24.77
N ASN A 189 -8.07 -8.49 -24.95
CA ASN A 189 -7.07 -9.39 -25.52
C ASN A 189 -6.57 -10.35 -24.43
N THR A 190 -7.23 -11.51 -24.31
CA THR A 190 -6.90 -12.55 -23.33
C THR A 190 -5.43 -13.01 -23.40
N GLU A 191 -4.86 -13.11 -24.61
CA GLU A 191 -3.47 -13.55 -24.79
C GLU A 191 -2.49 -12.49 -24.30
N ALA A 192 -2.69 -11.22 -24.66
CA ALA A 192 -1.85 -10.12 -24.21
C ALA A 192 -1.91 -9.94 -22.69
N ARG A 193 -3.11 -10.03 -22.10
CA ARG A 193 -3.29 -9.97 -20.63
C ARG A 193 -2.59 -11.14 -19.94
N SER A 194 -2.74 -12.35 -20.48
CA SER A 194 -2.06 -13.54 -19.95
C SER A 194 -0.54 -13.37 -20.00
N LEU A 195 0.01 -12.87 -21.11
CA LEU A 195 1.44 -12.63 -21.26
C LEU A 195 1.95 -11.57 -20.27
N SER A 196 1.19 -10.49 -20.07
CA SER A 196 1.51 -9.43 -19.11
C SER A 196 1.59 -9.99 -17.68
N LEU A 197 0.54 -10.67 -17.22
CA LEU A 197 0.52 -11.28 -15.88
C LEU A 197 1.62 -12.35 -15.72
N GLN A 198 1.93 -13.10 -16.78
CA GLN A 198 3.06 -14.04 -16.75
C GLN A 198 4.40 -13.32 -16.59
N LYS A 199 4.62 -12.18 -17.25
CA LYS A 199 5.83 -11.37 -17.07
C LYS A 199 5.92 -10.85 -15.64
N GLN A 200 4.80 -10.37 -15.09
CA GLN A 200 4.74 -9.89 -13.70
C GLN A 200 5.01 -11.01 -12.69
N LEU A 201 4.36 -12.16 -12.82
CA LEU A 201 4.59 -13.33 -11.97
C LEU A 201 6.03 -13.85 -12.07
N GLN A 202 6.66 -13.83 -13.24
CA GLN A 202 8.06 -14.24 -13.43
C GLN A 202 9.06 -13.39 -12.63
N ARG A 203 8.66 -12.21 -12.14
CA ARG A 203 9.48 -11.40 -11.24
C ARG A 203 9.52 -11.96 -9.82
N TYR A 204 8.69 -12.94 -9.49
CA TYR A 204 8.68 -13.63 -8.20
C TYR A 204 9.14 -15.08 -8.36
N SER A 205 10.16 -15.49 -7.62
CA SER A 205 10.61 -16.88 -7.57
C SER A 205 9.79 -17.66 -6.53
N PRO A 206 9.01 -18.68 -6.91
CA PRO A 206 8.33 -19.52 -5.93
C PRO A 206 9.36 -20.27 -5.08
N VAL A 207 9.26 -20.18 -3.76
CA VAL A 207 10.14 -20.87 -2.82
C VAL A 207 9.33 -21.53 -1.72
N THR A 208 9.82 -22.65 -1.18
CA THR A 208 9.23 -23.28 0.00
C THR A 208 10.12 -22.99 1.18
N LEU A 209 9.58 -22.30 2.19
CA LEU A 209 10.31 -22.02 3.42
C LEU A 209 10.09 -23.14 4.43
N GLU A 210 11.19 -23.74 4.87
CA GLU A 210 11.20 -24.81 5.87
C GLU A 210 11.83 -24.33 7.18
N ALA A 211 11.33 -24.86 8.30
CA ALA A 211 11.92 -24.68 9.61
C ALA A 211 11.82 -26.01 10.39
N LYS A 212 12.86 -26.32 11.18
CA LYS A 212 12.91 -27.55 11.97
C LYS A 212 12.17 -27.35 13.29
N LEU A 213 11.11 -28.13 13.51
CA LEU A 213 10.36 -28.14 14.76
C LEU A 213 11.00 -28.99 15.87
N THR A 214 12.13 -29.65 15.60
CA THR A 214 12.79 -30.58 16.54
C THR A 214 13.22 -29.94 17.85
N GLU A 215 13.36 -28.61 17.89
CA GLU A 215 13.71 -27.85 19.08
C GLU A 215 12.49 -27.40 19.91
N LEU A 216 11.27 -27.57 19.38
CA LEU A 216 10.04 -27.24 20.10
C LEU A 216 9.53 -28.43 20.91
N SER A 217 9.05 -28.15 22.12
CA SER A 217 8.33 -29.14 22.92
C SER A 217 7.03 -29.56 22.22
N GLU A 218 6.50 -30.76 22.55
CA GLU A 218 5.20 -31.20 22.02
C GLU A 218 4.07 -30.21 22.36
N ALA A 219 4.16 -29.54 23.51
CA ALA A 219 3.20 -28.54 23.94
C ALA A 219 3.26 -27.27 23.06
N ASP A 220 4.48 -26.80 22.75
CA ASP A 220 4.69 -25.64 21.87
C ASP A 220 4.32 -25.95 20.42
N GLN A 221 4.51 -27.19 19.94
CA GLN A 221 4.04 -27.61 18.61
C GLN A 221 2.50 -27.60 18.50
N LYS A 222 1.78 -28.00 19.56
CA LYS A 222 0.31 -27.90 19.61
C LYS A 222 -0.15 -26.45 19.67
N ALA A 223 0.53 -25.62 20.47
CA ALA A 223 0.28 -24.19 20.53
C ALA A 223 0.51 -23.52 19.16
N LEU A 224 1.57 -23.89 18.45
CA LEU A 224 1.89 -23.39 17.11
C LEU A 224 0.73 -23.57 16.13
N GLY A 225 0.06 -24.72 16.12
CA GLY A 225 -1.12 -24.92 15.25
C GLY A 225 -2.28 -23.96 15.56
N LEU A 226 -2.48 -23.58 16.82
CA LEU A 226 -3.46 -22.55 17.21
C LEU A 226 -2.99 -21.14 16.83
N ILE A 227 -1.71 -20.85 16.98
CA ILE A 227 -1.13 -19.55 16.63
C ILE A 227 -1.21 -19.32 15.12
N VAL A 228 -0.92 -20.33 14.29
CA VAL A 228 -1.10 -20.26 12.83
C VAL A 228 -2.57 -20.02 12.46
N LYS A 229 -3.53 -20.63 13.19
CA LYS A 229 -4.96 -20.35 12.99
C LYS A 229 -5.35 -18.91 13.34
N ALA A 230 -4.72 -18.32 14.35
CA ALA A 230 -4.89 -16.91 14.68
C ALA A 230 -4.26 -16.00 13.61
N ALA A 231 -3.03 -16.33 13.18
CA ALA A 231 -2.27 -15.59 12.17
C ALA A 231 -3.04 -15.50 10.85
N LYS A 232 -3.59 -16.61 10.36
CA LYS A 232 -4.39 -16.66 9.13
C LYS A 232 -5.56 -15.67 9.11
N ILE A 233 -6.13 -15.33 10.28
CA ILE A 233 -7.21 -14.34 10.38
C ILE A 233 -6.70 -12.93 10.08
N MET A 234 -5.40 -12.63 10.30
CA MET A 234 -4.82 -11.33 9.98
C MET A 234 -4.84 -11.05 8.48
N ASP A 235 -4.79 -12.08 7.61
CA ASP A 235 -5.03 -11.90 6.17
C ASP A 235 -6.44 -11.35 5.92
N ASP A 236 -7.47 -11.92 6.57
CA ASP A 236 -8.86 -11.47 6.39
C ASP A 236 -9.03 -9.99 6.78
N ILE A 237 -8.43 -9.58 7.91
CA ILE A 237 -8.44 -8.18 8.35
C ILE A 237 -7.67 -7.30 7.35
N PHE A 238 -6.49 -7.74 6.91
CA PHE A 238 -5.66 -6.97 5.99
C PHE A 238 -6.36 -6.75 4.63
N TYR A 239 -7.06 -7.76 4.10
CA TYR A 239 -7.87 -7.59 2.90
C TYR A 239 -8.90 -6.46 3.08
N GLU A 240 -9.59 -6.40 4.23
CA GLU A 240 -10.51 -5.30 4.56
C GLU A 240 -9.82 -3.96 4.75
N GLN A 241 -8.61 -3.92 5.33
CA GLN A 241 -7.84 -2.69 5.53
C GLN A 241 -7.39 -2.07 4.21
N VAL A 242 -7.03 -2.88 3.22
CA VAL A 242 -6.57 -2.42 1.91
C VAL A 242 -7.71 -1.79 1.11
N TRP A 243 -8.85 -2.47 0.98
CA TRP A 243 -10.01 -1.93 0.26
C TRP A 243 -11.32 -2.63 0.65
N ASN A 244 -12.42 -1.89 0.69
CA ASN A 244 -13.72 -2.38 1.18
C ASN A 244 -14.23 -3.66 0.46
N SER A 245 -13.98 -3.78 -0.85
CA SER A 245 -14.47 -4.88 -1.68
C SER A 245 -13.38 -5.89 -2.04
N ASN A 246 -12.18 -5.71 -1.48
CA ASN A 246 -11.06 -6.62 -1.69
C ASN A 246 -11.38 -8.06 -1.24
N PRO A 247 -12.08 -8.31 -0.10
CA PRO A 247 -12.49 -9.67 0.25
C PRO A 247 -13.41 -10.32 -0.78
N ALA A 248 -14.37 -9.56 -1.32
CA ALA A 248 -15.28 -10.07 -2.36
C ALA A 248 -14.52 -10.38 -3.66
N LEU A 249 -13.57 -9.52 -4.05
CA LEU A 249 -12.69 -9.75 -5.20
C LEU A 249 -11.82 -11.00 -5.00
N ARG A 250 -11.19 -11.14 -3.83
CA ARG A 250 -10.39 -12.32 -3.46
C ARG A 250 -11.19 -13.61 -3.63
N ASP A 251 -12.37 -13.66 -3.02
CA ASP A 251 -13.22 -14.85 -3.01
C ASP A 251 -13.68 -15.19 -4.44
N TRP A 252 -14.07 -14.17 -5.22
CA TRP A 252 -14.41 -14.34 -6.62
C TRP A 252 -13.26 -14.91 -7.45
N LEU A 253 -12.06 -14.33 -7.36
CA LEU A 253 -10.90 -14.79 -8.11
C LEU A 253 -10.51 -16.22 -7.73
N LYS A 254 -10.58 -16.55 -6.43
CA LYS A 254 -10.30 -17.90 -5.93
C LYS A 254 -11.27 -18.93 -6.50
N ASP A 255 -12.56 -18.64 -6.45
CA ASP A 255 -13.61 -19.56 -6.92
C ASP A 255 -13.56 -19.75 -8.45
N HIS A 256 -13.09 -18.75 -9.19
CA HIS A 256 -12.98 -18.78 -10.65
C HIS A 256 -11.57 -19.11 -11.15
N ALA A 257 -10.59 -19.34 -10.28
CA ALA A 257 -9.19 -19.53 -10.65
C ALA A 257 -8.96 -20.67 -11.65
N ASN A 258 -9.84 -21.69 -11.65
CA ASN A 258 -9.73 -22.85 -12.54
C ASN A 258 -10.52 -22.70 -13.86
N ALA A 259 -11.19 -21.56 -14.09
CA ALA A 259 -12.04 -21.36 -15.27
C ALA A 259 -11.22 -21.21 -16.56
N SER A 260 -10.06 -20.55 -16.49
CA SER A 260 -9.15 -20.40 -17.63
C SER A 260 -7.71 -20.19 -17.16
N LYS A 261 -6.76 -20.25 -18.11
CA LYS A 261 -5.36 -19.89 -17.85
C LYS A 261 -5.24 -18.45 -17.36
N LEU A 262 -6.01 -17.52 -17.94
CA LEU A 262 -5.99 -16.12 -17.53
C LEU A 262 -6.50 -15.98 -16.09
N ASP A 263 -7.59 -16.65 -15.73
CA ASP A 263 -8.16 -16.55 -14.38
C ASP A 263 -7.24 -17.15 -13.31
N LYS A 264 -6.52 -18.23 -13.64
CA LYS A 264 -5.46 -18.76 -12.77
C LYS A 264 -4.36 -17.73 -12.52
N LEU A 265 -3.90 -17.05 -13.58
CA LEU A 265 -2.86 -16.01 -13.48
C LEU A 265 -3.33 -14.81 -12.65
N LYS A 266 -4.60 -14.39 -12.80
CA LYS A 266 -5.20 -13.33 -11.96
C LYS A 266 -5.16 -13.70 -10.49
N TRP A 267 -5.61 -14.92 -10.17
CA TRP A 267 -5.61 -15.43 -8.79
C TRP A 267 -4.19 -15.53 -8.21
N ASP A 268 -3.25 -16.08 -8.97
CA ASP A 268 -1.87 -16.27 -8.51
C ASP A 268 -1.20 -14.92 -8.23
N TYR A 269 -1.40 -13.92 -9.09
CA TYR A 269 -0.83 -12.58 -8.88
C TYR A 269 -1.55 -11.78 -7.80
N PHE A 270 -2.88 -11.94 -7.68
CA PHE A 270 -3.63 -11.39 -6.56
C PHE A 270 -3.16 -11.94 -5.21
N THR A 271 -2.84 -13.23 -5.12
CA THR A 271 -2.36 -13.85 -3.88
C THR A 271 -1.05 -13.21 -3.40
N ILE A 272 -0.13 -12.89 -4.32
CA ILE A 272 1.13 -12.22 -4.00
C ILE A 272 0.89 -10.79 -3.51
N ASN A 273 0.08 -10.00 -4.23
CA ASN A 273 -0.12 -8.59 -3.93
C ASN A 273 -1.21 -8.31 -2.89
N LYS A 274 -1.99 -9.34 -2.53
CA LYS A 274 -3.18 -9.29 -1.65
C LYS A 274 -4.20 -8.21 -2.04
N SER A 275 -4.18 -7.77 -3.28
CA SER A 275 -4.97 -6.66 -3.81
C SER A 275 -4.89 -6.65 -5.35
N PRO A 276 -5.74 -5.87 -6.06
CA PRO A 276 -5.65 -5.73 -7.51
C PRO A 276 -4.49 -4.83 -7.99
N TRP A 277 -3.68 -4.29 -7.09
CA TRP A 277 -2.58 -3.37 -7.38
C TRP A 277 -1.22 -4.05 -7.22
N SER A 278 -0.32 -3.82 -8.17
CA SER A 278 1.01 -4.44 -8.21
C SER A 278 1.99 -3.73 -7.27
N SER A 279 2.46 -4.39 -6.23
CA SER A 279 3.45 -3.85 -5.28
C SER A 279 4.80 -3.55 -5.93
N LEU A 280 5.11 -4.20 -7.05
CA LEU A 280 6.36 -4.03 -7.79
C LEU A 280 6.25 -3.03 -8.96
N ASP A 281 5.05 -2.52 -9.22
CA ASP A 281 4.76 -1.53 -10.28
C ASP A 281 4.04 -0.32 -9.66
N GLU A 282 4.51 0.17 -8.50
CA GLU A 282 4.02 1.41 -7.87
C GLU A 282 2.49 1.47 -7.69
N ASN A 283 1.88 0.35 -7.27
CA ASN A 283 0.44 0.19 -7.11
C ASN A 283 -0.38 0.37 -8.40
N GLU A 284 0.21 0.17 -9.59
CA GLU A 284 -0.57 0.06 -10.83
C GLU A 284 -1.55 -1.13 -10.75
N ALA A 285 -2.81 -0.91 -11.11
CA ALA A 285 -3.81 -1.97 -11.15
C ALA A 285 -3.54 -2.94 -12.30
N PHE A 286 -3.44 -4.23 -11.98
CA PHE A 286 -3.33 -5.31 -12.99
C PHE A 286 -4.68 -5.98 -13.29
N LEU A 287 -5.72 -5.62 -12.53
CA LEU A 287 -7.12 -5.99 -12.75
C LEU A 287 -7.97 -4.75 -13.00
N SER A 288 -9.18 -4.95 -13.49
CA SER A 288 -10.22 -3.91 -13.57
C SER A 288 -11.54 -4.37 -12.95
N THR A 289 -12.53 -3.48 -12.80
CA THR A 289 -13.89 -3.86 -12.35
C THR A 289 -14.51 -4.98 -13.19
N ALA A 290 -14.12 -5.15 -14.46
CA ALA A 290 -14.57 -6.28 -15.29
C ALA A 290 -14.09 -7.65 -14.79
N ASP A 291 -13.01 -7.69 -14.01
CA ASP A 291 -12.50 -8.90 -13.35
C ASP A 291 -13.10 -9.12 -11.95
N SER A 292 -13.90 -8.17 -11.46
CA SER A 292 -14.39 -8.15 -10.09
C SER A 292 -15.61 -9.04 -9.84
N ALA A 293 -15.94 -9.19 -8.56
CA ALA A 293 -17.02 -10.03 -8.08
C ALA A 293 -18.38 -9.62 -8.64
N VAL A 294 -19.16 -10.60 -9.09
CA VAL A 294 -20.57 -10.41 -9.44
C VAL A 294 -21.43 -10.57 -8.20
N LYS A 295 -22.28 -9.59 -7.92
CA LYS A 295 -23.22 -9.58 -6.79
C LYS A 295 -24.64 -9.46 -7.30
N LEU A 296 -25.54 -10.29 -6.76
CA LEU A 296 -26.98 -10.23 -7.03
C LEU A 296 -27.67 -9.37 -5.97
N LEU A 297 -28.45 -8.38 -6.42
CA LEU A 297 -29.23 -7.48 -5.58
C LEU A 297 -30.73 -7.59 -5.91
N PRO A 298 -31.50 -8.41 -5.17
CA PRO A 298 -32.93 -8.62 -5.43
C PRO A 298 -33.81 -7.37 -5.24
N GLY A 299 -33.43 -6.48 -4.31
CA GLY A 299 -34.18 -5.28 -3.94
C GLY A 299 -33.71 -4.00 -4.62
N ALA A 300 -32.97 -4.10 -5.73
CA ALA A 300 -32.41 -2.92 -6.40
C ALA A 300 -33.47 -2.03 -7.05
N THR A 301 -34.59 -2.60 -7.47
CA THR A 301 -35.68 -1.89 -8.16
C THR A 301 -37.03 -2.49 -7.75
N LYS A 302 -38.12 -2.06 -8.41
CA LYS A 302 -39.44 -2.69 -8.22
C LYS A 302 -39.39 -4.17 -8.57
N ALA A 303 -40.00 -5.01 -7.73
CA ALA A 303 -40.12 -6.44 -7.99
C ALA A 303 -40.92 -6.71 -9.29
N ILE A 304 -40.32 -7.48 -10.20
CA ILE A 304 -40.94 -7.96 -11.44
C ILE A 304 -41.00 -9.48 -11.44
N ALA A 305 -42.13 -10.04 -11.88
CA ALA A 305 -42.34 -11.48 -11.91
C ALA A 305 -41.28 -12.18 -12.78
N GLY A 306 -40.57 -13.17 -12.21
CA GLY A 306 -39.56 -13.97 -12.91
C GLY A 306 -38.16 -13.35 -13.00
N TRP A 307 -37.97 -12.09 -12.59
CA TRP A 307 -36.66 -11.46 -12.53
C TRP A 307 -36.09 -11.54 -11.11
N LYS A 308 -34.85 -12.05 -10.98
CA LYS A 308 -34.23 -12.37 -9.67
C LYS A 308 -33.65 -11.14 -8.96
N GLY A 309 -33.49 -10.03 -9.69
CA GLY A 309 -32.78 -8.86 -9.23
C GLY A 309 -31.67 -8.46 -10.18
N LEU A 310 -30.96 -7.41 -9.78
CA LEU A 310 -29.89 -6.80 -10.54
C LEU A 310 -28.56 -7.48 -10.22
N GLU A 311 -27.85 -7.97 -11.24
CA GLU A 311 -26.49 -8.49 -11.09
C GLU A 311 -25.48 -7.42 -11.51
N TYR A 312 -24.58 -7.04 -10.59
CA TYR A 312 -23.58 -5.99 -10.82
C TYR A 312 -22.16 -6.44 -10.46
N ARG A 313 -21.16 -5.76 -11.03
CA ARG A 313 -19.75 -5.91 -10.66
C ARG A 313 -19.44 -5.01 -9.46
N ALA A 314 -18.87 -5.58 -8.41
CA ALA A 314 -18.33 -4.81 -7.29
C ALA A 314 -17.13 -3.97 -7.77
N ALA A 315 -17.28 -2.67 -7.84
CA ALA A 315 -16.29 -1.71 -8.27
C ALA A 315 -15.06 -1.68 -7.34
N PHE A 316 -13.89 -1.50 -7.95
CA PHE A 316 -12.72 -1.01 -7.26
C PHE A 316 -12.04 0.05 -8.12
N PRO A 317 -11.36 1.03 -7.52
CA PRO A 317 -10.75 2.11 -8.27
C PRO A 317 -9.48 1.63 -8.99
N VAL A 318 -9.25 2.13 -10.21
CA VAL A 318 -8.02 1.85 -10.96
C VAL A 318 -6.80 2.33 -10.19
N THR A 319 -6.87 3.51 -9.58
CA THR A 319 -5.82 4.02 -8.68
C THR A 319 -6.13 3.57 -7.26
N LYS A 320 -5.14 2.95 -6.58
CA LYS A 320 -5.24 2.60 -5.17
C LYS A 320 -5.56 3.86 -4.35
N PRO A 321 -6.59 3.86 -3.48
CA PRO A 321 -6.86 5.01 -2.62
C PRO A 321 -5.70 5.22 -1.65
N PRO A 322 -5.17 6.46 -1.52
CA PRO A 322 -4.02 6.73 -0.65
C PRO A 322 -4.34 6.48 0.84
N GLY A 323 -5.62 6.53 1.22
CA GLY A 323 -6.06 6.24 2.59
C GLY A 323 -6.44 4.78 2.82
N ALA A 324 -6.21 3.89 1.83
CA ALA A 324 -6.72 2.52 1.79
C ALA A 324 -8.23 2.48 2.18
N ASN A 325 -8.63 1.61 3.10
CA ASN A 325 -9.99 1.60 3.67
C ASN A 325 -10.07 2.20 5.09
N PHE A 326 -9.04 2.94 5.52
CA PHE A 326 -9.01 3.53 6.86
C PHE A 326 -9.84 4.82 6.98
N TYR A 327 -10.07 5.49 5.85
CA TYR A 327 -10.81 6.74 5.77
C TYR A 327 -11.93 6.60 4.74
N PRO A 328 -12.96 7.46 4.78
CA PRO A 328 -13.89 7.58 3.66
C PRO A 328 -13.11 7.95 2.38
N PRO A 329 -13.39 7.31 1.24
CA PRO A 329 -12.59 7.46 0.02
C PRO A 329 -12.61 8.88 -0.58
N ASP A 330 -13.59 9.69 -0.20
CA ASP A 330 -13.77 11.08 -0.64
C ASP A 330 -13.31 12.12 0.39
N MET A 331 -12.88 11.67 1.58
CA MET A 331 -12.45 12.57 2.66
C MET A 331 -11.15 13.26 2.29
N ASP A 332 -11.14 14.59 2.35
CA ASP A 332 -9.93 15.38 2.15
C ASP A 332 -9.27 15.80 3.49
N LYS A 333 -8.04 16.31 3.39
CA LYS A 333 -7.26 16.74 4.57
C LYS A 333 -7.89 17.93 5.31
N MET A 334 -8.62 18.79 4.62
CA MET A 334 -9.28 19.96 5.22
C MET A 334 -10.47 19.51 6.05
N GLU A 335 -11.33 18.65 5.50
CA GLU A 335 -12.46 18.05 6.21
C GLU A 335 -11.99 17.33 7.47
N PHE A 336 -10.98 16.47 7.34
CA PHE A 336 -10.39 15.78 8.49
C PHE A 336 -9.88 16.77 9.54
N THR A 337 -9.16 17.82 9.14
CA THR A 337 -8.61 18.83 10.06
C THR A 337 -9.72 19.61 10.78
N LEU A 338 -10.77 20.03 10.07
CA LEU A 338 -11.91 20.74 10.65
C LEU A 338 -12.66 19.86 11.65
N TRP A 339 -12.90 18.60 11.32
CA TRP A 339 -13.48 17.63 12.23
C TRP A 339 -12.60 17.41 13.47
N LEU A 340 -11.30 17.16 13.26
CA LEU A 340 -10.33 16.92 14.33
C LEU A 340 -10.25 18.10 15.31
N ASN A 341 -10.30 19.34 14.82
CA ASN A 341 -10.29 20.55 15.66
C ASN A 341 -11.50 20.66 16.58
N GLY A 342 -12.63 20.04 16.23
CA GLY A 342 -13.84 19.99 17.05
C GLY A 342 -13.84 18.91 18.14
N LEU A 343 -12.84 18.02 18.14
CA LEU A 343 -12.74 16.90 19.08
C LEU A 343 -12.05 17.28 20.40
N THR A 344 -12.33 16.51 21.45
CA THR A 344 -11.54 16.53 22.69
C THR A 344 -10.14 15.95 22.46
N GLU A 345 -9.17 16.26 23.33
CA GLU A 345 -7.79 15.75 23.18
C GLU A 345 -7.69 14.22 23.18
N GLU A 346 -8.52 13.54 23.99
CA GLU A 346 -8.60 12.08 23.99
C GLU A 346 -9.11 11.53 22.64
N GLN A 347 -10.17 12.13 22.10
CA GLN A 347 -10.70 11.77 20.79
C GLN A 347 -9.74 12.08 19.65
N LYS A 348 -8.99 13.20 19.73
CA LYS A 348 -7.93 13.52 18.77
C LYS A 348 -6.85 12.45 18.79
N HIS A 349 -6.38 12.08 19.98
CA HIS A 349 -5.37 11.04 20.13
C HIS A 349 -5.83 9.70 19.53
N ALA A 350 -7.08 9.30 19.78
CA ALA A 350 -7.66 8.10 19.18
C ALA A 350 -7.85 8.22 17.65
N ALA A 351 -8.16 9.41 17.15
CA ALA A 351 -8.37 9.68 15.72
C ALA A 351 -7.05 9.76 14.93
N THR A 352 -5.96 10.21 15.55
CA THR A 352 -4.62 10.28 14.94
C THR A 352 -3.72 9.11 15.36
N GLY A 353 -4.25 8.14 16.10
CA GLY A 353 -3.53 6.95 16.52
C GLY A 353 -3.68 5.77 15.55
N PHE A 354 -2.87 4.73 15.81
CA PHE A 354 -2.73 3.53 15.00
C PHE A 354 -3.97 2.65 14.89
N PHE A 355 -4.78 2.56 15.94
CA PHE A 355 -5.69 1.43 16.14
C PHE A 355 -7.16 1.79 15.91
N SER A 356 -7.44 2.67 14.96
CA SER A 356 -8.81 3.11 14.62
C SER A 356 -9.00 3.33 13.13
N VAL A 357 -10.25 3.38 12.67
CA VAL A 357 -10.63 3.87 11.34
C VAL A 357 -11.53 5.09 11.47
N ILE A 358 -11.57 5.93 10.44
CA ILE A 358 -12.52 7.02 10.31
C ILE A 358 -13.63 6.60 9.33
N LYS A 359 -14.88 6.82 9.70
CA LYS A 359 -16.06 6.49 8.88
C LYS A 359 -17.06 7.64 8.87
N ARG A 360 -18.00 7.60 7.92
CA ARG A 360 -19.14 8.50 7.79
C ARG A 360 -20.39 7.90 8.39
N ARG A 361 -21.18 8.67 9.14
CA ARG A 361 -22.48 8.23 9.68
C ARG A 361 -23.50 8.06 8.56
N SER A 362 -23.45 8.93 7.56
CA SER A 362 -24.23 8.85 6.32
C SER A 362 -24.03 7.51 5.60
N GLU A 363 -22.82 6.93 5.67
CA GLU A 363 -22.51 5.61 5.11
C GLU A 363 -22.90 4.43 6.00
N ALA A 364 -23.28 4.64 7.26
CA ALA A 364 -23.53 3.53 8.19
C ALA A 364 -24.71 2.64 7.78
N ASN A 365 -25.69 3.20 7.06
CA ASN A 365 -26.80 2.44 6.47
C ASN A 365 -26.44 1.79 5.12
N LEU A 366 -25.27 2.10 4.56
CA LEU A 366 -24.81 1.60 3.25
C LEU A 366 -23.87 0.40 3.38
N ASP A 367 -23.24 0.20 4.53
CA ASP A 367 -22.43 -0.98 4.82
C ASP A 367 -23.33 -2.19 5.12
N ALA A 368 -23.26 -3.24 4.30
CA ALA A 368 -24.05 -4.46 4.45
C ALA A 368 -23.75 -5.28 5.73
N SER A 369 -22.93 -4.77 6.66
CA SER A 369 -22.59 -5.45 7.91
C SER A 369 -23.46 -4.98 9.08
N ASP A 370 -24.42 -5.83 9.47
CA ASP A 370 -25.36 -5.60 10.58
C ASP A 370 -24.68 -5.24 11.92
N HIS A 371 -23.40 -5.60 12.10
CA HIS A 371 -22.68 -5.36 13.34
C HIS A 371 -22.29 -3.89 13.57
N LEU A 372 -21.97 -3.14 12.51
CA LEU A 372 -21.59 -1.72 12.60
C LEU A 372 -22.78 -0.82 12.98
N ALA A 373 -24.01 -1.20 12.59
CA ALA A 373 -25.23 -0.49 12.97
C ALA A 373 -25.45 -0.42 14.49
N SER A 374 -24.83 -1.31 15.27
CA SER A 374 -24.85 -1.26 16.74
C SER A 374 -23.85 -0.27 17.34
N SER A 375 -22.69 -0.07 16.71
CA SER A 375 -21.67 0.90 17.14
C SER A 375 -22.10 2.34 16.85
N THR A 376 -22.77 2.59 15.72
CA THR A 376 -23.25 3.95 15.38
C THR A 376 -24.31 4.48 16.33
N LYS A 377 -25.18 3.61 16.85
CA LYS A 377 -26.21 3.97 17.86
C LYS A 377 -25.65 4.43 19.21
N LYS A 378 -24.39 4.12 19.52
CA LYS A 378 -23.75 4.52 20.79
C LYS A 378 -23.08 5.88 20.74
N LEU A 379 -22.87 6.44 19.55
CA LEU A 379 -22.18 7.72 19.40
C LEU A 379 -23.14 8.86 19.77
N PRO A 380 -22.69 9.87 20.54
CA PRO A 380 -23.50 11.05 20.82
C PRO A 380 -23.91 11.76 19.53
N ASP A 381 -25.05 12.46 19.58
CA ASP A 381 -25.48 13.37 18.52
C ASP A 381 -24.36 14.40 18.31
N SER A 382 -23.76 14.36 17.13
CA SER A 382 -22.72 15.28 16.68
C SER A 382 -23.17 15.85 15.34
N ASN A 383 -22.94 17.15 15.12
CA ASN A 383 -23.18 17.77 13.82
C ASN A 383 -22.19 17.31 12.75
N SER A 384 -21.14 16.55 13.11
CA SER A 384 -20.19 16.00 12.14
C SER A 384 -20.56 14.60 11.71
N ASP A 385 -20.49 14.38 10.39
CA ASP A 385 -20.68 13.08 9.75
C ASP A 385 -19.51 12.11 10.04
N LEU A 386 -18.32 12.63 10.33
CA LEU A 386 -17.13 11.81 10.61
C LEU A 386 -17.11 11.31 12.05
N TYR A 387 -16.67 10.06 12.23
CA TYR A 387 -16.40 9.47 13.53
C TYR A 387 -15.29 8.42 13.48
N SER A 388 -14.62 8.21 14.62
CA SER A 388 -13.57 7.22 14.80
C SER A 388 -14.12 5.92 15.40
N ILE A 389 -13.68 4.76 14.90
CA ILE A 389 -14.01 3.43 15.43
C ILE A 389 -12.73 2.64 15.73
N PRO A 390 -12.55 2.08 16.93
CA PRO A 390 -11.38 1.27 17.25
C PRO A 390 -11.40 -0.08 16.50
N TYR A 391 -10.22 -0.66 16.26
CA TYR A 391 -10.07 -1.97 15.61
C TYR A 391 -10.80 -3.10 16.33
N SER A 392 -10.77 -3.09 17.67
CA SER A 392 -11.51 -4.04 18.52
C SER A 392 -13.03 -4.04 18.29
N GLU A 393 -13.58 -2.97 17.68
CA GLU A 393 -14.99 -2.89 17.29
C GLU A 393 -15.20 -3.23 15.82
N ILE A 394 -14.50 -2.55 14.89
CA ILE A 394 -14.75 -2.76 13.45
C ILE A 394 -14.35 -4.17 13.00
N TYR A 395 -13.24 -4.71 13.50
CA TYR A 395 -12.77 -6.06 13.18
C TYR A 395 -13.15 -7.10 14.24
N ARG A 396 -14.13 -6.79 15.10
CA ARG A 396 -14.53 -7.64 16.24
C ARG A 396 -14.76 -9.11 15.89
N PRO A 397 -15.44 -9.49 14.79
CA PRO A 397 -15.66 -10.90 14.45
C PRO A 397 -14.35 -11.67 14.27
N PHE A 398 -13.36 -11.05 13.62
CA PHE A 398 -12.04 -11.61 13.39
C PHE A 398 -11.20 -11.65 14.67
N LEU A 399 -11.11 -10.51 15.36
CA LEU A 399 -10.28 -10.33 16.55
C LEU A 399 -10.75 -11.20 17.71
N LYS A 400 -12.07 -11.42 17.86
CA LYS A 400 -12.60 -12.36 18.85
C LYS A 400 -12.12 -13.79 18.60
N LYS A 401 -12.18 -14.25 17.35
CA LYS A 401 -11.75 -15.60 16.99
C LYS A 401 -10.24 -15.77 17.13
N ALA A 402 -9.45 -14.77 16.72
CA ALA A 402 -8.01 -14.77 16.91
C ALA A 402 -7.63 -14.78 18.40
N SER A 403 -8.30 -13.96 19.22
CA SER A 403 -8.15 -13.94 20.68
C SER A 403 -8.41 -15.32 21.31
N GLU A 404 -9.48 -16.00 20.93
CA GLU A 404 -9.79 -17.35 21.43
C GLU A 404 -8.70 -18.38 21.10
N PHE A 405 -8.07 -18.29 19.92
CA PHE A 405 -6.96 -19.17 19.56
C PHE A 405 -5.69 -18.85 20.35
N LEU A 406 -5.36 -17.56 20.49
CA LEU A 406 -4.19 -17.11 21.24
C LEU A 406 -4.29 -17.44 22.74
N GLN A 407 -5.47 -17.30 23.36
CA GLN A 407 -5.70 -17.73 24.74
C GLN A 407 -5.41 -19.22 24.93
N LYS A 408 -6.00 -20.07 24.07
CA LYS A 408 -5.78 -21.52 24.11
C LYS A 408 -4.32 -21.89 23.84
N ALA A 409 -3.63 -21.17 22.96
CA ALA A 409 -2.20 -21.37 22.73
C ALA A 409 -1.38 -21.02 23.98
N GLY A 410 -1.67 -19.87 24.61
CA GLY A 410 -1.02 -19.43 25.84
C GLY A 410 -1.21 -20.39 27.02
N ASP A 411 -2.31 -21.14 27.05
CA ASP A 411 -2.55 -22.18 28.05
C ASP A 411 -1.72 -23.46 27.83
N LEU A 412 -1.21 -23.67 26.61
CA LEU A 412 -0.43 -24.84 26.24
C LEU A 412 1.08 -24.62 26.30
N VAL A 413 1.56 -23.42 25.95
CA VAL A 413 3.00 -23.15 25.83
C VAL A 413 3.76 -23.37 27.13
N SER A 414 5.01 -23.81 26.99
CA SER A 414 5.89 -24.11 28.12
C SER A 414 6.62 -22.87 28.67
N SER A 415 6.92 -21.90 27.80
CA SER A 415 7.65 -20.68 28.16
C SER A 415 6.74 -19.66 28.88
N PRO A 416 7.12 -19.18 30.08
CA PRO A 416 6.37 -18.14 30.79
C PRO A 416 6.25 -16.81 30.02
N SER A 417 7.30 -16.41 29.30
CA SER A 417 7.31 -15.16 28.52
C SER A 417 6.39 -15.26 27.30
N LEU A 418 6.43 -16.40 26.60
CA LEU A 418 5.51 -16.66 25.48
C LEU A 418 4.06 -16.75 25.95
N LYS A 419 3.81 -17.39 27.10
CA LYS A 419 2.47 -17.40 27.71
C LYS A 419 1.96 -15.98 27.97
N LYS A 420 2.79 -15.13 28.60
CA LYS A 420 2.45 -13.73 28.88
C LYS A 420 2.11 -12.99 27.58
N LEU A 421 2.94 -13.13 26.54
CA LEU A 421 2.70 -12.51 25.23
C LEU A 421 1.37 -12.96 24.61
N LEU A 422 1.11 -14.27 24.53
CA LEU A 422 -0.09 -14.78 23.88
C LEU A 422 -1.39 -14.36 24.61
N HIS A 423 -1.40 -14.42 25.95
CA HIS A 423 -2.54 -14.00 26.76
C HIS A 423 -2.78 -12.49 26.69
N SER A 424 -1.73 -11.69 26.83
CA SER A 424 -1.86 -10.22 26.76
C SER A 424 -2.21 -9.73 25.35
N LYS A 425 -1.70 -10.36 24.29
CA LYS A 425 -2.07 -10.02 22.92
C LYS A 425 -3.52 -10.39 22.62
N ALA A 426 -3.99 -11.52 23.12
CA ALA A 426 -5.40 -11.91 23.00
C ALA A 426 -6.33 -10.91 23.71
N GLU A 427 -5.91 -10.34 24.84
CA GLU A 427 -6.64 -9.27 25.54
C GLU A 427 -6.61 -7.96 24.74
N ALA A 428 -5.45 -7.56 24.21
CA ALA A 428 -5.26 -6.37 23.39
C ALA A 428 -6.19 -6.34 22.17
N PHE A 429 -6.40 -7.48 21.52
CA PHE A 429 -7.36 -7.61 20.41
C PHE A 429 -8.80 -7.28 20.78
N LEU A 430 -9.19 -7.47 22.05
CA LEU A 430 -10.54 -7.20 22.53
C LEU A 430 -10.67 -5.82 23.17
N SER A 431 -9.60 -5.30 23.79
CA SER A 431 -9.57 -4.02 24.48
C SER A 431 -9.16 -2.84 23.60
N ASN A 432 -8.43 -3.10 22.51
CA ASN A 432 -7.71 -2.10 21.69
C ASN A 432 -6.46 -1.49 22.35
N GLU A 433 -6.00 -2.05 23.47
CA GLU A 433 -4.85 -1.56 24.24
C GLU A 433 -3.63 -2.48 24.05
N TYR A 434 -2.66 -2.06 23.23
CA TYR A 434 -1.55 -2.92 22.80
C TYR A 434 -0.27 -2.79 23.63
N TYR A 435 -0.12 -1.72 24.41
CA TYR A 435 1.10 -1.40 25.15
C TYR A 435 1.67 -2.59 25.93
N GLU A 436 0.89 -3.20 26.83
CA GLU A 436 1.36 -4.32 27.67
C GLU A 436 1.75 -5.56 26.85
N SER A 437 1.03 -5.81 25.75
CA SER A 437 1.31 -6.96 24.87
C SER A 437 2.58 -6.76 24.06
N ASP A 438 2.87 -5.53 23.65
CA ASP A 438 4.09 -5.20 22.92
C ASP A 438 5.30 -5.15 23.84
N ILE A 439 5.14 -4.70 25.09
CA ILE A 439 6.16 -4.89 26.14
C ILE A 439 6.44 -6.38 26.36
N ALA A 440 5.40 -7.22 26.42
CA ALA A 440 5.58 -8.66 26.55
C ALA A 440 6.30 -9.30 25.35
N TRP A 441 6.13 -8.74 24.14
CA TRP A 441 6.87 -9.15 22.94
C TRP A 441 8.35 -8.75 22.99
N MET A 442 8.65 -7.54 23.47
CA MET A 442 10.05 -7.10 23.66
C MET A 442 10.78 -7.98 24.69
N ASP A 443 10.09 -8.38 25.75
CA ASP A 443 10.61 -9.25 26.82
C ASP A 443 10.57 -10.76 26.45
N LEU A 444 10.23 -11.11 25.19
CA LEU A 444 10.05 -12.50 24.78
C LEU A 444 11.37 -13.29 24.83
N ASP A 445 11.39 -14.33 25.66
CA ASP A 445 12.46 -15.34 25.70
C ASP A 445 11.88 -16.73 25.47
N SER A 446 11.90 -17.15 24.21
CA SER A 446 11.29 -18.39 23.74
C SER A 446 11.96 -18.87 22.45
N LYS A 447 11.97 -20.19 22.24
CA LYS A 447 12.35 -20.79 20.95
C LYS A 447 11.37 -20.46 19.84
N LEU A 448 10.08 -20.36 20.18
CA LEU A 448 9.05 -19.90 19.26
C LEU A 448 8.88 -18.38 19.41
N ASP A 449 9.19 -17.64 18.35
CA ASP A 449 9.09 -16.18 18.27
C ASP A 449 7.86 -15.79 17.43
N ILE A 450 6.97 -14.98 18.01
CA ILE A 450 5.67 -14.64 17.45
C ILE A 450 5.50 -13.13 17.47
N THR A 451 5.40 -12.52 16.30
CA THR A 451 4.98 -11.13 16.12
C THR A 451 3.58 -11.16 15.52
N ILE A 452 2.56 -10.60 16.18
CA ILE A 452 1.18 -10.61 15.67
C ILE A 452 0.40 -9.40 16.21
N GLY A 453 -0.10 -8.57 15.31
CA GLY A 453 -0.80 -7.34 15.68
C GLY A 453 -0.74 -6.26 14.59
N PRO A 454 -1.29 -5.06 14.87
CA PRO A 454 -1.23 -3.93 13.97
C PRO A 454 0.05 -3.10 14.19
N TYR A 455 0.92 -2.99 13.18
CA TYR A 455 2.24 -2.38 13.33
C TYR A 455 2.61 -1.35 12.26
N GLU A 456 2.44 -1.68 10.98
CA GLU A 456 2.95 -0.87 9.88
C GLU A 456 1.92 0.14 9.36
N THR A 457 2.35 1.35 9.00
CA THR A 457 1.43 2.42 8.56
C THR A 457 1.52 2.75 7.07
N TYR A 458 2.22 1.93 6.29
CA TYR A 458 2.52 2.22 4.88
C TYR A 458 1.29 2.29 3.98
N GLU A 459 0.20 1.61 4.34
CA GLU A 459 -1.07 1.69 3.60
C GLU A 459 -1.83 3.01 3.81
N ASP A 460 -1.47 3.80 4.83
CA ASP A 460 -1.99 5.16 5.02
C ASP A 460 -1.01 6.20 4.46
N GLU A 461 -1.11 6.43 3.15
CA GLU A 461 -0.31 7.42 2.43
C GLU A 461 -0.84 8.86 2.63
N ILE A 462 -2.01 9.04 3.28
CA ILE A 462 -2.58 10.37 3.56
C ILE A 462 -1.87 10.99 4.76
N PHE A 463 -1.79 10.25 5.87
CA PHE A 463 -1.29 10.74 7.16
C PHE A 463 -0.24 9.84 7.82
N GLY A 464 -0.19 8.55 7.50
CA GLY A 464 0.66 7.56 8.19
C GLY A 464 0.20 7.28 9.62
N TYR A 465 -1.09 7.43 9.92
CA TYR A 465 -1.63 7.24 11.27
C TYR A 465 -2.15 5.84 11.54
N LYS A 466 -2.40 5.01 10.53
CA LYS A 466 -3.23 3.80 10.68
C LYS A 466 -2.42 2.55 10.43
N ALA A 467 -2.43 1.64 11.41
CA ALA A 467 -1.58 0.45 11.38
C ALA A 467 -2.29 -0.76 10.75
N THR A 468 -1.61 -1.45 9.84
CA THR A 468 -2.07 -2.70 9.23
C THR A 468 -1.74 -3.89 10.13
N PHE A 469 -2.63 -4.89 10.14
CA PHE A 469 -2.36 -6.15 10.84
C PHE A 469 -1.37 -6.98 10.04
N GLU A 470 -0.38 -7.53 10.73
CA GLU A 470 0.60 -8.45 10.19
C GLU A 470 0.94 -9.55 11.20
N THR A 471 1.65 -10.58 10.72
CA THR A 471 2.13 -11.68 11.55
C THR A 471 3.41 -12.26 11.00
N PHE A 472 4.36 -12.54 11.89
CA PHE A 472 5.53 -13.37 11.65
C PHE A 472 5.63 -14.42 12.75
N ILE A 473 5.71 -15.69 12.34
CA ILE A 473 5.92 -16.83 13.24
C ILE A 473 7.22 -17.49 12.84
N GLY A 474 8.16 -17.66 13.75
CA GLY A 474 9.41 -18.35 13.46
C GLY A 474 10.06 -19.04 14.64
N ILE A 475 11.08 -19.83 14.34
CA ILE A 475 11.97 -20.45 15.34
C ILE A 475 13.20 -19.59 15.52
N ARG A 476 13.49 -19.19 16.76
CA ARG A 476 14.70 -18.44 17.10
C ARG A 476 15.96 -19.28 16.86
N ASP A 477 16.85 -18.76 16.03
CA ASP A 477 18.20 -19.28 15.86
C ASP A 477 19.08 -18.68 16.97
N ASP A 478 19.18 -19.40 18.10
CA ASP A 478 19.94 -18.93 19.27
C ASP A 478 21.42 -18.69 18.94
N LYS A 479 21.99 -19.51 18.06
CA LYS A 479 23.41 -19.37 17.69
C LYS A 479 23.60 -18.09 16.90
N ALA A 480 22.83 -17.89 15.82
CA ALA A 480 22.92 -16.67 15.03
C ALA A 480 22.60 -15.45 15.90
N THR A 481 21.53 -15.50 16.71
CA THR A 481 21.17 -14.41 17.63
C THR A 481 22.32 -14.05 18.58
N ALA A 482 23.01 -15.05 19.16
CA ALA A 482 24.17 -14.82 20.02
C ALA A 482 25.38 -14.24 19.24
N ASP A 483 25.66 -14.78 18.05
CA ASP A 483 26.75 -14.30 17.18
C ASP A 483 26.52 -12.83 16.78
N LEU A 484 25.28 -12.42 16.55
CA LEU A 484 24.92 -11.04 16.16
C LEU A 484 24.98 -10.04 17.30
N LYS A 485 24.97 -10.48 18.55
CA LYS A 485 25.17 -9.61 19.71
C LYS A 485 26.48 -8.83 19.61
N LEU A 486 27.47 -9.37 18.89
CA LEU A 486 28.72 -8.70 18.56
C LEU A 486 28.52 -7.28 18.02
N PHE A 487 27.56 -7.07 17.11
CA PHE A 487 27.33 -5.75 16.51
C PHE A 487 26.80 -4.75 17.53
N GLY A 488 25.79 -5.15 18.30
CA GLY A 488 25.21 -4.32 19.35
C GLY A 488 26.21 -3.98 20.46
N ASP A 489 26.98 -4.96 20.92
CA ASP A 489 27.99 -4.79 21.97
C ASP A 489 29.16 -3.88 21.53
N ASN A 490 29.38 -3.72 20.22
CA ASN A 490 30.46 -2.88 19.67
C ASN A 490 29.94 -1.59 19.01
N LEU A 491 28.67 -1.23 19.14
CA LEU A 491 28.11 -0.05 18.47
C LEU A 491 28.82 1.25 18.87
N LYS A 492 29.13 1.42 20.17
CA LYS A 492 29.90 2.56 20.66
C LYS A 492 31.33 2.59 20.12
N LEU A 493 31.97 1.43 20.02
CA LEU A 493 33.30 1.31 19.42
C LEU A 493 33.29 1.74 17.94
N LEU A 494 32.23 1.39 17.19
CA LEU A 494 32.05 1.81 15.80
C LEU A 494 31.85 3.32 15.71
N GLU A 495 30.93 3.89 16.49
CA GLU A 495 30.67 5.34 16.55
C GLU A 495 31.96 6.14 16.78
N ASP A 496 32.72 5.76 17.81
CA ASP A 496 33.94 6.46 18.21
C ASP A 496 35.02 6.42 17.11
N ASN A 497 34.97 5.44 16.20
CA ASN A 497 35.94 5.25 15.13
C ASN A 497 35.42 5.63 13.75
N LEU A 498 34.16 6.08 13.60
CA LEU A 498 33.62 6.53 12.31
C LEU A 498 34.60 7.47 11.59
N PRO A 499 34.71 7.38 10.24
CA PRO A 499 35.57 8.23 9.42
C PRO A 499 34.96 9.64 9.32
N LEU A 500 34.82 10.30 10.46
CA LEU A 500 34.07 11.52 10.66
C LEU A 500 34.77 12.36 11.74
N GLU A 501 34.73 13.68 11.59
CA GLU A 501 35.24 14.59 12.62
C GLU A 501 34.47 14.41 13.94
N SER A 502 35.16 14.48 15.08
CA SER A 502 34.57 14.19 16.40
C SER A 502 33.39 15.07 16.78
N VAL A 503 33.28 16.27 16.20
CA VAL A 503 32.16 17.20 16.46
C VAL A 503 30.82 16.70 15.92
N TYR A 504 30.82 15.80 14.93
CA TYR A 504 29.60 15.25 14.33
C TYR A 504 29.26 13.84 14.84
N LYS A 505 30.09 13.28 15.73
CA LYS A 505 29.84 11.95 16.33
C LYS A 505 28.79 12.04 17.43
N SER A 506 27.94 11.02 17.49
CA SER A 506 26.91 10.87 18.51
C SER A 506 27.52 10.48 19.85
N THR A 507 27.06 11.15 20.92
CA THR A 507 27.52 10.88 22.28
C THR A 507 26.88 9.61 22.84
N ASP A 508 25.61 9.40 22.53
CA ASP A 508 24.79 8.28 23.02
C ASP A 508 24.38 7.43 21.83
N VAL A 509 24.82 6.16 21.84
CA VAL A 509 24.40 5.17 20.85
C VAL A 509 23.88 3.94 21.58
N SER A 510 22.75 3.43 21.11
CA SER A 510 22.12 2.23 21.65
C SER A 510 21.72 1.33 20.50
N ALA A 511 22.07 0.05 20.59
CA ALA A 511 21.60 -0.94 19.64
C ALA A 511 20.26 -1.52 20.12
N ALA A 512 19.30 -1.63 19.20
CA ALA A 512 18.13 -2.45 19.43
C ALA A 512 18.58 -3.92 19.61
N PRO A 513 18.01 -4.68 20.55
CA PRO A 513 18.22 -6.12 20.61
C PRO A 513 17.86 -6.77 19.28
N ILE A 514 18.72 -7.66 18.79
CA ILE A 514 18.55 -8.36 17.51
C ILE A 514 18.16 -9.81 17.81
N ARG A 515 17.09 -10.31 17.18
CA ARG A 515 16.73 -11.72 17.17
C ARG A 515 16.81 -12.25 15.74
N VAL A 516 17.37 -13.44 15.56
CA VAL A 516 17.38 -14.12 14.26
C VAL A 516 16.39 -15.26 14.32
N ILE A 517 15.49 -15.33 13.34
CA ILE A 517 14.47 -16.39 13.28
C ILE A 517 14.45 -17.05 11.91
N GLN A 518 14.06 -18.33 11.91
CA GLN A 518 13.64 -19.06 10.72
C GLN A 518 12.11 -18.97 10.62
N LEU A 519 11.62 -18.27 9.60
CA LEU A 519 10.20 -18.05 9.37
C LEU A 519 9.47 -19.38 9.07
N ILE A 520 8.39 -19.64 9.81
CA ILE A 520 7.45 -20.75 9.61
C ILE A 520 6.22 -20.31 8.82
N TYR A 521 5.71 -19.11 9.13
CA TYR A 521 4.49 -18.57 8.51
C TYR A 521 4.44 -17.05 8.68
N ASN A 522 3.87 -16.37 7.70
CA ASN A 522 3.50 -14.96 7.79
C ASN A 522 2.11 -14.71 7.17
N SER A 523 1.47 -13.62 7.57
CA SER A 523 0.12 -13.22 7.13
C SER A 523 -0.13 -11.75 7.44
N GLY A 524 -1.20 -11.17 6.90
CA GLY A 524 -1.50 -9.74 6.98
C GLY A 524 -0.67 -8.91 5.99
N ASP A 525 -0.09 -7.80 6.42
CA ASP A 525 0.70 -6.88 5.59
C ASP A 525 2.10 -7.41 5.23
N VAL A 526 2.12 -8.49 4.46
CA VAL A 526 3.33 -9.19 3.97
C VAL A 526 3.23 -9.45 2.46
N LYS A 527 2.55 -8.54 1.75
CA LYS A 527 2.29 -8.61 0.31
C LYS A 527 3.52 -8.24 -0.52
N GLY A 528 3.57 -8.73 -1.75
CA GLY A 528 4.58 -8.34 -2.72
C GLY A 528 6.01 -8.69 -2.26
N PRO A 529 6.97 -7.74 -2.28
CA PRO A 529 8.33 -7.95 -1.80
C PRO A 529 8.38 -8.50 -0.37
N GLN A 530 9.13 -9.57 -0.14
CA GLN A 530 9.13 -10.20 1.18
C GLN A 530 10.06 -9.49 2.17
N THR A 531 9.56 -9.20 3.37
CA THR A 531 10.34 -8.63 4.47
C THR A 531 11.57 -9.49 4.79
N VAL A 532 12.73 -8.87 4.97
CA VAL A 532 13.98 -9.56 5.34
C VAL A 532 14.37 -9.33 6.80
N ALA A 533 13.93 -8.20 7.34
CA ALA A 533 14.06 -7.79 8.72
C ALA A 533 12.95 -6.77 9.04
N TYR A 534 12.61 -6.63 10.31
CA TYR A 534 11.68 -5.61 10.79
C TYR A 534 12.05 -5.14 12.20
N ASN A 535 11.77 -3.88 12.50
CA ASN A 535 12.10 -3.23 13.77
C ASN A 535 10.84 -2.73 14.44
N LEU A 536 10.48 -3.31 15.58
CA LEU A 536 9.20 -3.06 16.25
C LEU A 536 9.39 -2.83 17.76
N PRO A 537 8.40 -2.23 18.44
CA PRO A 537 7.18 -1.63 17.89
C PRO A 537 7.41 -0.20 17.36
N ASN A 538 6.46 0.29 16.54
CA ASN A 538 6.44 1.66 16.01
C ASN A 538 5.81 2.69 16.97
N ASP A 539 5.23 2.24 18.09
CA ASP A 539 4.59 3.10 19.10
C ASP A 539 5.62 4.02 19.79
N GLU A 540 5.46 5.33 19.59
CA GLU A 540 6.38 6.35 20.11
C GLU A 540 6.56 6.29 21.63
N LYS A 541 5.51 5.93 22.37
CA LYS A 541 5.58 5.82 23.83
C LYS A 541 6.43 4.62 24.23
N ILE A 542 6.25 3.46 23.57
CA ILE A 542 7.08 2.28 23.83
C ILE A 542 8.53 2.53 23.40
N VAL A 543 8.74 3.11 22.22
CA VAL A 543 10.08 3.47 21.72
C VAL A 543 10.79 4.36 22.73
N LYS A 544 10.11 5.35 23.31
CA LYS A 544 10.66 6.23 24.34
C LYS A 544 10.95 5.50 25.66
N ASP A 545 10.06 4.61 26.08
CA ASP A 545 10.17 3.94 27.38
C ASP A 545 11.18 2.78 27.36
N ARG A 546 11.33 2.08 26.22
CA ARG A 546 12.00 0.78 26.11
C ARG A 546 12.88 0.61 24.86
N GLY A 547 12.78 1.49 23.87
CA GLY A 547 13.41 1.31 22.56
C GLY A 547 12.63 0.35 21.66
N THR A 548 13.32 -0.21 20.66
CA THR A 548 12.76 -1.19 19.71
C THR A 548 13.54 -2.50 19.76
N SER A 549 13.07 -3.53 19.06
CA SER A 549 13.79 -4.78 18.81
C SER A 549 13.75 -5.12 17.32
N MET A 550 14.89 -5.55 16.80
CA MET A 550 15.07 -5.96 15.42
C MET A 550 14.92 -7.47 15.29
N VAL A 551 14.17 -7.94 14.30
CA VAL A 551 14.05 -9.37 13.98
C VAL A 551 14.50 -9.61 12.55
N MET A 552 15.49 -10.50 12.38
CA MET A 552 16.04 -10.91 11.08
C MET A 552 15.40 -12.22 10.62
N LEU A 553 14.83 -12.24 9.41
CA LEU A 553 14.23 -13.42 8.79
C LEU A 553 15.28 -14.17 7.95
N LYS A 554 16.04 -15.07 8.59
CA LYS A 554 17.25 -15.65 7.98
C LYS A 554 16.94 -16.57 6.80
N ASN A 555 16.00 -17.50 6.91
CA ASN A 555 15.62 -18.36 5.78
C ASN A 555 14.98 -17.59 4.60
N VAL A 556 14.32 -16.46 4.84
CA VAL A 556 13.86 -15.55 3.78
C VAL A 556 15.08 -14.95 3.06
N GLN A 557 16.08 -14.48 3.80
CA GLN A 557 17.31 -13.95 3.23
C GLN A 557 18.13 -15.02 2.48
N GLU A 558 18.20 -16.24 3.01
CA GLU A 558 18.81 -17.39 2.32
C GLU A 558 18.11 -17.64 0.98
N ALA A 559 16.78 -17.65 0.95
CA ALA A 559 16.02 -17.80 -0.28
C ALA A 559 16.26 -16.64 -1.27
N LYS A 560 16.26 -15.38 -0.81
CA LYS A 560 16.59 -14.23 -1.68
C LYS A 560 18.02 -14.31 -2.21
N PHE A 561 18.97 -14.77 -1.40
CA PHE A 561 20.35 -14.96 -1.82
C PHE A 561 20.46 -16.01 -2.93
N GLU A 562 19.89 -17.21 -2.72
CA GLU A 562 19.94 -18.31 -3.69
C GLU A 562 19.17 -18.03 -4.97
N HIS A 563 17.98 -17.45 -4.88
CA HIS A 563 17.06 -17.29 -6.02
C HIS A 563 17.20 -15.95 -6.75
N ILE A 564 17.88 -14.96 -6.17
CA ILE A 564 18.01 -13.62 -6.74
C ILE A 564 19.48 -13.19 -6.81
N LEU A 565 20.18 -13.11 -5.67
CA LEU A 565 21.52 -12.53 -5.65
C LEU A 565 22.55 -13.39 -6.41
N LYS A 566 22.52 -14.71 -6.24
CA LYS A 566 23.39 -15.64 -6.97
C LYS A 566 23.13 -15.59 -8.48
N PRO A 567 21.88 -15.69 -8.99
CA PRO A 567 21.59 -15.49 -10.40
C PRO A 567 22.01 -14.12 -10.93
N ILE A 568 21.90 -13.06 -10.12
CA ILE A 568 22.46 -11.75 -10.49
C ILE A 568 23.97 -11.87 -10.67
N ALA A 569 24.68 -12.45 -9.70
CA ALA A 569 26.12 -12.58 -9.73
C ALA A 569 26.64 -13.44 -10.90
N GLU A 570 25.90 -14.49 -11.30
CA GLU A 570 26.23 -15.28 -12.49
C GLU A 570 26.25 -14.47 -13.78
N ILE A 571 25.47 -13.38 -13.85
CA ILE A 571 25.36 -12.52 -15.02
C ILE A 571 26.25 -11.29 -14.92
N THR A 572 26.36 -10.68 -13.74
CA THR A 572 26.98 -9.37 -13.57
C THR A 572 28.38 -9.41 -12.99
N ILE A 573 28.80 -10.50 -12.33
CA ILE A 573 30.11 -10.59 -11.68
C ILE A 573 31.08 -11.41 -12.52
N SER A 574 32.31 -10.91 -12.64
CA SER A 574 33.40 -11.55 -13.39
C SER A 574 33.62 -12.98 -12.89
N LYS A 575 34.00 -13.87 -13.80
CA LYS A 575 34.15 -15.30 -13.51
C LYS A 575 35.14 -15.58 -12.36
N GLU A 576 36.18 -14.77 -12.25
CA GLU A 576 37.26 -14.88 -11.26
C GLU A 576 36.78 -14.54 -9.85
N GLN A 577 35.87 -13.58 -9.70
CA GLN A 577 35.39 -13.11 -8.41
C GLN A 577 34.04 -13.72 -8.01
N ARG A 578 33.35 -14.38 -8.94
CA ARG A 578 32.01 -14.94 -8.68
C ARG A 578 31.93 -15.87 -7.47
N GLY A 579 32.97 -16.66 -7.23
CA GLY A 579 33.06 -17.54 -6.06
C GLY A 579 33.16 -16.83 -4.70
N LEU A 580 33.33 -15.50 -4.71
CA LEU A 580 33.35 -14.65 -3.52
C LEU A 580 31.96 -14.11 -3.16
N VAL A 581 30.93 -14.35 -3.98
CA VAL A 581 29.54 -14.02 -3.60
C VAL A 581 29.01 -15.12 -2.69
N ASP A 582 28.83 -14.81 -1.42
CA ASP A 582 28.43 -15.77 -0.39
C ASP A 582 27.34 -15.22 0.55
N PHE A 583 26.60 -16.15 1.17
CA PHE A 583 25.46 -15.80 2.02
C PHE A 583 25.89 -15.15 3.34
N ASP A 584 26.97 -15.61 3.96
CA ASP A 584 27.41 -15.09 5.25
C ASP A 584 27.79 -13.61 5.10
N SER A 585 28.49 -13.25 4.03
CA SER A 585 28.82 -11.86 3.71
C SER A 585 27.58 -11.00 3.44
N PHE A 586 26.63 -11.52 2.64
CA PHE A 586 25.36 -10.83 2.34
C PHE A 586 24.52 -10.60 3.61
N PHE A 587 24.34 -11.64 4.41
CA PHE A 587 23.58 -11.59 5.66
C PHE A 587 24.24 -10.66 6.68
N THR A 588 25.55 -10.81 6.88
CA THR A 588 26.32 -10.00 7.84
C THR A 588 26.33 -8.51 7.46
N HIS A 589 26.40 -8.18 6.16
CA HIS A 589 26.26 -6.79 5.70
C HIS A 589 24.86 -6.22 5.95
N THR A 590 23.81 -7.01 5.71
CA THR A 590 22.42 -6.60 6.01
C THR A 590 22.25 -6.26 7.50
N ILE A 591 22.81 -7.06 8.40
CA ILE A 591 22.77 -6.78 9.85
C ILE A 591 23.57 -5.52 10.20
N CYS A 592 24.75 -5.37 9.60
CA CYS A 592 25.59 -4.21 9.83
C CYS A 592 24.91 -2.93 9.33
N HIS A 593 24.23 -2.99 8.19
CA HIS A 593 23.36 -1.92 7.67
C HIS A 593 22.34 -1.49 8.72
N GLU A 594 21.57 -2.44 9.28
CA GLU A 594 20.57 -2.14 10.32
C GLU A 594 21.19 -1.50 11.57
N CYS A 595 22.35 -2.01 12.01
CA CYS A 595 23.09 -1.40 13.12
C CYS A 595 23.59 0.01 12.77
N CYS A 596 23.93 0.24 11.50
CA CYS A 596 24.45 1.51 11.01
C CYS A 596 23.39 2.61 10.93
N HIS A 597 22.11 2.29 10.99
CA HIS A 597 21.07 3.28 11.29
C HIS A 597 21.19 3.87 12.69
N GLY A 598 21.74 3.13 13.66
CA GLY A 598 21.90 3.58 15.06
C GLY A 598 23.17 4.39 15.36
N ILE A 599 24.02 4.64 14.35
CA ILE A 599 25.27 5.40 14.49
C ILE A 599 25.36 6.51 13.43
N GLY A 600 26.33 7.40 13.65
CA GLY A 600 26.50 8.62 12.89
C GLY A 600 25.59 9.74 13.43
N PRO A 601 25.55 10.88 12.73
CA PRO A 601 24.79 12.04 13.17
C PRO A 601 23.28 11.82 13.01
N HIS A 602 22.53 11.89 14.11
CA HIS A 602 21.06 11.99 14.09
C HIS A 602 20.59 13.36 14.55
N THR A 603 21.13 13.78 15.70
CA THR A 603 20.97 15.11 16.27
C THR A 603 22.21 15.92 15.93
N ILE A 604 22.00 17.07 15.31
CA ILE A 604 23.08 17.91 14.76
C ILE A 604 23.00 19.33 15.30
N THR A 605 24.14 20.01 15.32
CA THR A 605 24.22 21.43 15.67
C THR A 605 24.41 22.24 14.41
N LEU A 606 23.44 23.08 14.09
CA LEU A 606 23.50 23.98 12.94
C LEU A 606 24.55 25.09 13.17
N PRO A 607 25.03 25.76 12.11
CA PRO A 607 25.99 26.87 12.24
C PRO A 607 25.55 28.00 13.20
N GLY A 608 24.23 28.16 13.41
CA GLY A 608 23.65 29.10 14.38
C GLY A 608 23.64 28.63 15.84
N GLY A 609 24.24 27.48 16.15
CA GLY A 609 24.26 26.86 17.49
C GLY A 609 22.97 26.15 17.89
N GLN A 610 21.96 26.12 17.01
CA GLN A 610 20.69 25.47 17.27
C GLN A 610 20.79 23.96 17.03
N THR A 611 20.22 23.17 17.94
CA THR A 611 20.07 21.73 17.75
C THR A 611 18.93 21.45 16.77
N SER A 612 19.17 20.56 15.82
CA SER A 612 18.19 20.03 14.88
C SER A 612 18.41 18.53 14.67
N THR A 613 17.68 17.93 13.73
CA THR A 613 17.87 16.53 13.32
C THR A 613 18.20 16.45 11.84
N VAL A 614 18.96 15.43 11.44
CA VAL A 614 19.31 15.19 10.03
C VAL A 614 18.04 15.05 9.18
N ARG A 615 17.04 14.31 9.65
CA ARG A 615 15.73 14.18 8.98
C ARG A 615 15.07 15.53 8.70
N LYS A 616 15.06 16.43 9.68
CA LYS A 616 14.45 17.75 9.55
C LYS A 616 15.19 18.64 8.55
N GLU A 617 16.52 18.60 8.53
CA GLU A 617 17.31 19.46 7.65
C GLU A 617 17.37 18.92 6.20
N LEU A 618 17.48 17.60 6.03
CA LEU A 618 17.57 16.98 4.70
C LEU A 618 16.20 16.81 4.03
N GLN A 619 15.10 16.77 4.79
CA GLN A 619 13.73 16.76 4.24
C GLN A 619 13.53 15.61 3.22
N GLU A 620 13.08 15.89 2.00
CA GLU A 620 12.75 14.89 0.98
C GLU A 620 13.94 14.05 0.50
N VAL A 621 15.18 14.51 0.71
CA VAL A 621 16.38 13.75 0.37
C VAL A 621 16.92 12.90 1.52
N HIS A 622 16.34 13.02 2.72
CA HIS A 622 16.79 12.31 3.92
C HIS A 622 16.82 10.80 3.72
N SER A 623 15.69 10.20 3.30
CA SER A 623 15.56 8.73 3.28
C SER A 623 16.62 8.09 2.39
N ALA A 624 16.80 8.58 1.15
CA ALA A 624 17.82 8.03 0.25
C ALA A 624 19.26 8.20 0.77
N MET A 625 19.54 9.31 1.47
CA MET A 625 20.85 9.54 2.09
C MET A 625 21.08 8.64 3.30
N GLU A 626 20.05 8.41 4.11
CA GLU A 626 20.10 7.54 5.28
C GLU A 626 20.31 6.07 4.88
N GLU A 627 19.63 5.60 3.82
CA GLU A 627 19.88 4.28 3.25
C GLU A 627 21.30 4.14 2.70
N ALA A 628 21.75 5.13 1.92
CA ALA A 628 23.12 5.12 1.39
C ALA A 628 24.17 5.12 2.51
N LYS A 629 23.90 5.84 3.61
CA LYS A 629 24.75 5.87 4.80
C LYS A 629 24.80 4.50 5.47
N ALA A 630 23.64 3.90 5.76
CA ALA A 630 23.56 2.62 6.43
C ALA A 630 24.34 1.53 5.66
N ASP A 631 24.17 1.49 4.34
CA ASP A 631 24.89 0.56 3.47
C ASP A 631 26.42 0.76 3.46
N ILE A 632 26.89 1.97 3.15
CA ILE A 632 28.32 2.22 2.94
C ILE A 632 29.10 2.20 4.26
N VAL A 633 28.51 2.78 5.32
CA VAL A 633 29.09 2.73 6.67
C VAL A 633 29.04 1.29 7.18
N GLY A 634 28.04 0.49 6.80
CA GLY A 634 28.01 -0.94 7.06
C GLY A 634 29.24 -1.67 6.52
N LEU A 635 29.65 -1.41 5.28
CA LEU A 635 30.88 -1.98 4.71
C LEU A 635 32.14 -1.50 5.44
N TRP A 636 32.23 -0.21 5.75
CA TRP A 636 33.33 0.35 6.54
C TRP A 636 33.43 -0.32 7.91
N ALA A 637 32.29 -0.47 8.60
CA ALA A 637 32.19 -1.07 9.93
C ALA A 637 32.62 -2.54 9.91
N LEU A 638 32.21 -3.32 8.91
CA LEU A 638 32.66 -4.71 8.75
C LEU A 638 34.18 -4.79 8.60
N LYS A 639 34.77 -3.97 7.73
CA LYS A 639 36.23 -3.90 7.57
C LYS A 639 36.94 -3.53 8.88
N PHE A 640 36.38 -2.58 9.62
CA PHE A 640 36.91 -2.17 10.91
C PHE A 640 36.87 -3.30 11.94
N LEU A 641 35.74 -4.01 12.07
CA LEU A 641 35.59 -5.16 12.98
C LEU A 641 36.53 -6.31 12.62
N ILE A 642 36.74 -6.58 11.33
CA ILE A 642 37.75 -7.55 10.86
C ILE A 642 39.15 -7.11 11.28
N THR A 643 39.47 -5.82 11.14
CA THR A 643 40.78 -5.26 11.54
C THR A 643 41.01 -5.37 13.05
N LYS A 644 39.94 -5.27 13.86
CA LYS A 644 39.97 -5.52 15.31
C LYS A 644 40.00 -7.02 15.68
N GLY A 645 39.90 -7.93 14.70
CA GLY A 645 39.88 -9.37 14.93
C GLY A 645 38.56 -9.90 15.48
N LEU A 646 37.48 -9.12 15.38
CA LEU A 646 36.13 -9.49 15.84
C LEU A 646 35.35 -10.28 14.79
N LEU A 647 35.74 -10.16 13.51
CA LEU A 647 35.20 -10.91 12.38
C LEU A 647 36.33 -11.59 11.59
N SER A 648 35.99 -12.63 10.82
CA SER A 648 36.98 -13.39 10.05
C SER A 648 37.63 -12.56 8.94
N LYS A 649 38.96 -12.67 8.80
CA LYS A 649 39.70 -12.05 7.69
C LYS A 649 39.31 -12.59 6.32
N SER A 650 38.75 -13.80 6.25
CA SER A 650 38.30 -14.39 4.98
C SER A 650 37.12 -13.63 4.35
N MET A 651 36.42 -12.79 5.12
CA MET A 651 35.22 -12.07 4.68
C MET A 651 35.53 -10.80 3.87
N VAL A 652 36.78 -10.31 3.89
CA VAL A 652 37.11 -8.98 3.31
C VAL A 652 36.79 -8.89 1.82
N GLU A 653 37.21 -9.86 1.03
CA GLU A 653 36.96 -9.84 -0.41
C GLU A 653 35.49 -10.13 -0.72
N SER A 654 34.91 -11.09 -0.01
CA SER A 654 33.56 -11.56 -0.26
C SER A 654 32.46 -10.56 0.12
N MET A 655 32.65 -9.75 1.17
CA MET A 655 31.70 -8.68 1.52
C MET A 655 31.61 -7.62 0.42
N TYR A 656 32.74 -7.24 -0.20
CA TYR A 656 32.72 -6.24 -1.28
C TYR A 656 32.12 -6.79 -2.57
N VAL A 657 32.45 -8.04 -2.95
CA VAL A 657 31.89 -8.64 -4.17
C VAL A 657 30.40 -8.95 -4.01
N SER A 658 29.99 -9.44 -2.84
CA SER A 658 28.56 -9.65 -2.52
C SER A 658 27.78 -8.34 -2.51
N PHE A 659 28.37 -7.26 -1.99
CA PHE A 659 27.77 -5.93 -2.02
C PHE A 659 27.61 -5.38 -3.45
N LEU A 660 28.63 -5.54 -4.32
CA LEU A 660 28.54 -5.19 -5.74
C LEU A 660 27.36 -5.91 -6.42
N ALA A 661 27.20 -7.22 -6.19
CA ALA A 661 26.03 -7.96 -6.68
C ALA A 661 24.72 -7.40 -6.09
N GLY A 662 24.76 -7.02 -4.81
CA GLY A 662 23.65 -6.44 -4.05
C GLY A 662 23.15 -5.11 -4.62
N CYS A 663 24.04 -4.26 -5.14
CA CYS A 663 23.66 -3.00 -5.80
C CYS A 663 22.66 -3.26 -6.94
N PHE A 664 22.93 -4.24 -7.80
CA PHE A 664 22.02 -4.56 -8.91
C PHE A 664 20.68 -5.12 -8.41
N ARG A 665 20.66 -5.86 -7.29
CA ARG A 665 19.41 -6.35 -6.69
C ARG A 665 18.50 -5.19 -6.30
N SER A 666 19.04 -4.21 -5.57
CA SER A 666 18.27 -3.09 -5.03
C SER A 666 17.84 -2.08 -6.10
N ILE A 667 18.70 -1.78 -7.07
CA ILE A 667 18.39 -0.81 -8.16
C ILE A 667 17.22 -1.27 -9.03
N ARG A 668 16.93 -2.58 -9.10
CA ARG A 668 15.82 -3.15 -9.87
C ARG A 668 14.43 -2.84 -9.31
N PHE A 669 14.34 -2.30 -8.09
CA PHE A 669 13.11 -1.74 -7.54
C PHE A 669 12.83 -0.31 -8.04
N GLY A 670 13.76 0.30 -8.77
CA GLY A 670 13.60 1.64 -9.34
C GLY A 670 14.39 2.71 -8.59
N LEU A 671 14.54 3.87 -9.23
CA LEU A 671 15.18 5.05 -8.63
C LEU A 671 14.16 6.01 -8.02
N THR A 672 12.91 5.60 -7.85
CA THR A 672 11.88 6.29 -7.07
C THR A 672 12.06 5.95 -5.59
N GLU A 673 12.36 4.69 -5.29
CA GLU A 673 12.65 4.14 -3.96
C GLU A 673 13.96 4.64 -3.32
N ALA A 674 13.92 4.87 -2.00
CA ALA A 674 15.07 5.37 -1.24
C ALA A 674 16.28 4.41 -1.31
N HIS A 675 16.06 3.11 -1.12
CA HIS A 675 17.11 2.10 -1.21
C HIS A 675 17.70 2.03 -2.63
N GLY A 676 16.86 2.07 -3.67
CA GLY A 676 17.30 2.05 -5.06
C GLY A 676 18.16 3.26 -5.43
N LYS A 677 17.74 4.46 -4.99
CA LYS A 677 18.54 5.69 -5.10
C LYS A 677 19.87 5.57 -4.37
N GLY A 678 19.84 5.17 -3.09
CA GLY A 678 21.04 5.04 -2.27
C GLY A 678 22.05 4.04 -2.85
N GLN A 679 21.57 2.93 -3.40
CA GLN A 679 22.42 1.91 -4.03
C GLN A 679 22.99 2.36 -5.38
N ALA A 680 22.22 3.09 -6.20
CA ALA A 680 22.73 3.70 -7.43
C ALA A 680 23.84 4.73 -7.13
N LEU A 681 23.65 5.55 -6.08
CA LEU A 681 24.67 6.49 -5.61
C LEU A 681 25.97 5.75 -5.28
N GLN A 682 25.89 4.73 -4.42
CA GLN A 682 27.04 3.97 -3.95
C GLN A 682 27.76 3.26 -5.10
N PHE A 683 26.99 2.59 -5.97
CA PHE A 683 27.54 1.91 -7.16
C PHE A 683 28.31 2.88 -8.06
N ASN A 684 27.70 4.00 -8.45
CA ASN A 684 28.31 4.94 -9.39
C ASN A 684 29.50 5.68 -8.75
N TYR A 685 29.47 5.95 -7.44
CA TYR A 685 30.61 6.52 -6.74
C TYR A 685 31.80 5.56 -6.72
N LEU A 686 31.59 4.30 -6.31
CA LEU A 686 32.64 3.28 -6.26
C LEU A 686 33.18 2.96 -7.66
N TYR A 687 32.32 3.00 -8.68
CA TYR A 687 32.74 2.91 -10.09
C TYR A 687 33.60 4.11 -10.53
N GLU A 688 33.19 5.35 -10.23
CA GLU A 688 33.97 6.55 -10.55
C GLU A 688 35.35 6.55 -9.88
N LYS A 689 35.44 6.04 -8.64
CA LYS A 689 36.71 5.86 -7.93
C LYS A 689 37.55 4.68 -8.43
N GLY A 690 37.05 3.93 -9.42
CA GLY A 690 37.70 2.75 -9.98
C GLY A 690 37.75 1.55 -9.05
N ALA A 691 36.96 1.56 -7.97
CA ALA A 691 36.81 0.45 -7.04
C ALA A 691 35.88 -0.63 -7.59
N PHE A 692 34.86 -0.25 -8.37
CA PHE A 692 34.16 -1.15 -9.28
C PHE A 692 34.69 -0.96 -10.69
N VAL A 693 34.92 -2.08 -11.38
CA VAL A 693 35.51 -2.11 -12.73
C VAL A 693 34.53 -2.81 -13.66
N PHE A 694 34.20 -2.18 -14.79
CA PHE A 694 33.37 -2.75 -15.84
C PHE A 694 34.27 -3.32 -16.95
N HIS A 695 33.99 -4.56 -17.37
CA HIS A 695 34.80 -5.31 -18.33
C HIS A 695 34.15 -5.37 -19.72
N GLU A 696 34.95 -5.72 -20.73
CA GLU A 696 34.48 -5.84 -22.12
C GLU A 696 33.38 -6.91 -22.30
N ASP A 697 33.39 -7.95 -21.47
CA ASP A 697 32.37 -9.01 -21.47
C ASP A 697 31.07 -8.60 -20.77
N SER A 698 30.92 -7.32 -20.42
CA SER A 698 29.78 -6.73 -19.72
C SER A 698 29.60 -7.21 -18.27
N THR A 699 30.63 -7.77 -17.65
CA THR A 699 30.66 -8.08 -16.22
C THR A 699 31.39 -7.00 -15.40
N PHE A 700 31.28 -7.10 -14.08
CA PHE A 700 31.94 -6.22 -13.12
C PHE A 700 32.84 -7.01 -12.16
N SER A 701 33.87 -6.35 -11.67
CA SER A 701 34.69 -6.82 -10.57
C SER A 701 34.98 -5.70 -9.57
N VAL A 702 35.42 -6.08 -8.37
CA VAL A 702 35.96 -5.20 -7.35
C VAL A 702 37.47 -5.09 -7.50
N ASP A 703 38.02 -3.88 -7.54
CA ASP A 703 39.45 -3.62 -7.39
C ASP A 703 39.79 -3.56 -5.88
N PHE A 704 40.30 -4.67 -5.34
CA PHE A 704 40.61 -4.79 -3.92
C PHE A 704 41.69 -3.80 -3.43
N ALA A 705 42.52 -3.24 -4.32
CA ALA A 705 43.49 -2.23 -3.94
C ALA A 705 42.86 -0.84 -3.72
N LYS A 706 41.66 -0.60 -4.24
CA LYS A 706 40.98 0.71 -4.19
C LYS A 706 39.71 0.71 -3.36
N ILE A 707 39.05 -0.43 -3.22
CA ILE A 707 37.71 -0.51 -2.61
C ILE A 707 37.67 0.03 -1.18
N GLU A 708 38.67 -0.27 -0.34
CA GLU A 708 38.69 0.18 1.05
C GLU A 708 38.72 1.71 1.15
N GLY A 709 39.63 2.35 0.38
CA GLY A 709 39.74 3.82 0.36
C GLY A 709 38.51 4.49 -0.26
N ALA A 710 37.88 3.87 -1.27
CA ALA A 710 36.67 4.40 -1.88
C ALA A 710 35.45 4.32 -0.93
N VAL A 711 35.32 3.23 -0.17
CA VAL A 711 34.28 3.04 0.85
C VAL A 711 34.46 4.01 2.00
N GLU A 712 35.68 4.19 2.50
CA GLU A 712 35.98 5.17 3.56
C GLU A 712 35.70 6.61 3.08
N SER A 713 36.10 6.96 1.85
CA SER A 713 35.84 8.28 1.25
C SER A 713 34.35 8.58 1.15
N LEU A 714 33.53 7.63 0.67
CA LEU A 714 32.10 7.84 0.54
C LEU A 714 31.40 7.89 1.91
N SER A 715 31.82 7.03 2.85
CA SER A 715 31.33 7.06 4.24
C SER A 715 31.57 8.43 4.87
N HIS A 716 32.79 8.96 4.73
CA HIS A 716 33.13 10.29 5.23
C HIS A 716 32.28 11.40 4.61
N GLU A 717 32.08 11.35 3.28
CA GLU A 717 31.32 12.35 2.54
C GLU A 717 29.86 12.40 2.98
N ILE A 718 29.19 11.24 3.03
CA ILE A 718 27.77 11.14 3.45
C ILE A 718 27.61 11.55 4.92
N LEU A 719 28.45 11.03 5.82
CA LEU A 719 28.39 11.35 7.25
C LEU A 719 28.64 12.85 7.49
N THR A 720 29.54 13.48 6.74
CA THR A 720 29.81 14.93 6.85
C THR A 720 28.63 15.76 6.36
N ILE A 721 27.98 15.37 5.26
CA ILE A 721 26.77 16.02 4.76
C ILE A 721 25.65 15.94 5.80
N GLN A 722 25.41 14.74 6.36
CA GLN A 722 24.41 14.56 7.42
C GLN A 722 24.76 15.36 8.68
N GLY A 723 26.02 15.33 9.13
CA GLY A 723 26.49 16.05 10.32
C GLY A 723 26.33 17.57 10.23
N LYS A 724 26.44 18.13 9.02
CA LYS A 724 26.21 19.55 8.74
C LYS A 724 24.74 19.91 8.51
N GLY A 725 23.87 18.93 8.31
CA GLY A 725 22.50 19.17 7.82
C GLY A 725 22.47 19.81 6.43
N ASP A 726 23.46 19.52 5.57
CA ASP A 726 23.64 20.21 4.29
C ASP A 726 22.75 19.61 3.19
N LYS A 727 21.48 20.03 3.16
CA LYS A 727 20.52 19.59 2.14
C LYS A 727 21.00 19.83 0.71
N ASN A 728 21.70 20.94 0.46
CA ASN A 728 22.18 21.27 -0.88
C ASN A 728 23.27 20.28 -1.33
N ALA A 729 24.22 19.98 -0.45
CA ALA A 729 25.26 18.98 -0.74
C ALA A 729 24.65 17.58 -0.94
N ALA A 730 23.70 17.17 -0.09
CA ALA A 730 22.95 15.91 -0.26
C ALA A 730 22.26 15.85 -1.64
N THR A 731 21.57 16.93 -2.01
CA THR A 731 20.87 17.04 -3.30
C THR A 731 21.85 16.96 -4.48
N LEU A 732 22.99 17.63 -4.40
CA LEU A 732 24.03 17.57 -5.45
C LEU A 732 24.64 16.19 -5.57
N LEU A 733 24.90 15.51 -4.45
CA LEU A 733 25.45 14.16 -4.44
C LEU A 733 24.48 13.16 -5.07
N LEU A 734 23.20 13.20 -4.66
CA LEU A 734 22.14 12.37 -5.25
C LEU A 734 21.98 12.67 -6.74
N ASN A 735 21.87 13.93 -7.15
CA ASN A 735 21.73 14.30 -8.56
C ASN A 735 22.90 13.82 -9.43
N LYS A 736 24.13 13.82 -8.87
CA LYS A 736 25.32 13.35 -9.58
C LYS A 736 25.31 11.83 -9.78
N TYR A 737 25.01 11.06 -8.73
CA TYR A 737 25.25 9.61 -8.73
C TYR A 737 23.99 8.75 -8.78
N CYS A 738 22.79 9.26 -8.52
CA CYS A 738 21.54 8.51 -8.63
C CYS A 738 21.03 8.48 -10.08
N THR A 739 21.84 7.94 -10.99
CA THR A 739 21.51 7.84 -12.41
C THR A 739 21.80 6.45 -12.96
N ILE A 740 21.03 6.02 -13.96
CA ILE A 740 21.30 4.79 -14.69
C ILE A 740 22.41 5.06 -15.72
N THR A 741 23.66 4.88 -15.31
CA THR A 741 24.84 5.03 -16.17
C THR A 741 24.87 3.93 -17.25
N GLY A 742 25.65 4.13 -18.32
CA GLY A 742 25.78 3.15 -19.41
C GLY A 742 26.13 1.72 -18.94
N PRO A 743 27.18 1.53 -18.11
CA PRO A 743 27.51 0.21 -17.54
C PRO A 743 26.38 -0.38 -16.69
N LEU A 744 25.74 0.44 -15.84
CA LEU A 744 24.63 -0.01 -15.00
C LEU A 744 23.42 -0.42 -15.84
N LYS A 745 23.09 0.35 -16.88
CA LYS A 745 22.02 0.03 -17.84
C LYS A 745 22.25 -1.34 -18.48
N THR A 746 23.46 -1.60 -18.97
CA THR A 746 23.83 -2.89 -19.58
C THR A 746 23.62 -4.05 -18.61
N ALA A 747 24.01 -3.90 -17.34
CA ALA A 747 23.78 -4.92 -16.32
C ALA A 747 22.28 -5.20 -16.13
N LEU A 748 21.47 -4.15 -15.98
CA LEU A 748 20.02 -4.27 -15.77
C LEU A 748 19.31 -4.90 -16.98
N GLU A 749 19.67 -4.51 -18.21
CA GLU A 749 19.13 -5.09 -19.44
C GLU A 749 19.51 -6.58 -19.58
N ASN A 750 20.73 -6.96 -19.21
CA ASN A 750 21.15 -8.36 -19.21
C ASN A 750 20.35 -9.18 -18.19
N LEU A 751 20.07 -8.64 -17.00
CA LEU A 751 19.25 -9.28 -15.97
C LEU A 751 17.78 -9.42 -16.41
N GLU A 752 17.21 -8.40 -17.04
CA GLU A 752 15.85 -8.48 -17.59
C GLU A 752 15.76 -9.53 -18.71
N ARG A 753 16.75 -9.57 -19.62
CA ARG A 753 16.79 -10.55 -20.72
C ARG A 753 16.83 -11.99 -20.22
N VAL A 754 17.61 -12.27 -19.17
CA VAL A 754 17.72 -13.61 -18.55
C VAL A 754 16.58 -13.86 -17.55
N LYS A 755 15.72 -12.87 -17.30
CA LYS A 755 14.54 -12.95 -16.43
C LYS A 755 14.88 -13.39 -15.01
N VAL A 756 15.95 -12.83 -14.46
CA VAL A 756 16.25 -13.05 -13.03
C VAL A 756 15.07 -12.52 -12.20
N PRO A 757 14.54 -13.26 -11.22
CA PRO A 757 13.46 -12.76 -10.36
C PRO A 757 13.86 -11.48 -9.60
N VAL A 758 12.91 -10.59 -9.32
CA VAL A 758 13.09 -9.40 -8.48
C VAL A 758 12.97 -9.77 -7.00
N ASP A 759 11.98 -10.61 -6.67
CA ASP A 759 11.74 -11.09 -5.31
C ASP A 759 11.34 -12.58 -5.29
N ILE A 760 11.02 -13.12 -4.12
CA ILE A 760 10.53 -14.48 -3.89
C ILE A 760 9.04 -14.47 -3.55
N SER A 761 8.37 -15.60 -3.77
CA SER A 761 6.99 -15.87 -3.35
C SER A 761 6.98 -17.15 -2.51
N PRO A 762 6.96 -17.04 -1.17
CA PRO A 762 7.10 -18.17 -0.28
C PRO A 762 5.81 -18.98 -0.15
N THR A 763 5.95 -20.30 0.00
CA THR A 763 4.90 -21.21 0.46
C THR A 763 5.26 -21.82 1.81
N PHE A 764 4.24 -22.16 2.60
CA PHE A 764 4.40 -22.64 3.97
C PHE A 764 3.69 -23.98 4.23
N PRO A 765 4.13 -25.10 3.60
CA PRO A 765 3.48 -26.40 3.75
C PRO A 765 3.40 -26.89 5.21
N LEU A 766 4.39 -26.53 6.04
CA LEU A 766 4.39 -26.85 7.46
C LEU A 766 3.23 -26.18 8.20
N ALA A 767 3.00 -24.89 7.95
CA ALA A 767 1.90 -24.15 8.54
C ALA A 767 0.55 -24.69 8.05
N GLU A 768 0.45 -25.03 6.77
CA GLU A 768 -0.73 -25.69 6.19
C GLU A 768 -1.05 -27.03 6.86
N ALA A 769 -0.04 -27.86 7.11
CA ALA A 769 -0.19 -29.12 7.80
C ALA A 769 -0.66 -28.94 9.26
N LEU A 770 -0.21 -27.90 9.95
CA LEU A 770 -0.57 -27.60 11.34
C LEU A 770 -1.99 -27.00 11.51
N MET A 771 -2.59 -26.50 10.43
CA MET A 771 -3.96 -25.97 10.45
C MET A 771 -5.01 -27.09 10.38
N ASN A 772 -4.69 -28.19 9.70
CA ASN A 772 -5.54 -29.38 9.55
C ASN A 772 -5.50 -30.26 10.80
#